data_AF-A0A9D8R865-F1
#
_entry.id   AF-A0A9D8R865-F1
#
_cell.length_a   1.000
_cell.length_b   1.000
_cell.length_c   1.000
_cell.angle_alpha   90.00
_cell.angle_beta   90.00
_cell.angle_gamma   90.00
#
_symmetry.space_group_name_H-M   'P 1'
#
loop_
_entity.id
_entity.type
_entity.pdbx_description
1 polymer ?
#
loop_
_entity_poly.entity_id
_entity_poly.type
_entity_poly.pdbx_seq_one_letter_code
_entity_poly.pdbx_strand_id
1 'polypeptide(L)'
;MYKITTHPILEVPEENLWEFEFEGRKVKGQKGQTIAAALHQAGFPVHHHSLKDRNRSMECGIGKCGACEMIVDGHIRRICITKVDGVKSVRRTGIESFGAVECDTPKAEPKRVFKTTVAIVGAGPAGLAVREELRKAGIDNIVLDNNDKIGGQFQMQTHQFFFFEKEKRFGGMRGFDIAKTLAGDSDEGIMLNCVVWDILAGKRLAVKNLATQEVFYVEADQLVVAAGALPFMPAFKNDDIPGVYTAAVVQRMMNKEFTLLGKNILTVGAGNIGYLTSYQAVQAGAKVKAIIEAMPREGGFPVQANRVRRLGIPIMTGYTLVEAIPNADRSGVVGAIIAKCENFKPIPGTEVRIDGIDCINICTGLLPDSQLMRKGAEVFGRACHGVGDAVRIGEGTSAVLRGRQCAFEIQQELGKRIDYDAYLTLSKEYIDSQQHPVRVLQEPRIPSAERMAKAGFVVADCLYGFACNPCSFSCKQKAITKSSTSVTPVIDYDKCIGCMDCVSQCPGLAIFGYRTDKRQLFLPVEVAVETGAEVFLVDDNGAKVGEGVVSRVILKPNKTNVAVVQVDKMYAGDGPEVLLQARGFIVKANYPEPLELVPAKPDDESSYICHCEDVRLADLLKLLEGRTSITAQELKHISRLGMGPCRGSRCLPRAKQALRAYGIEVTGDFTPRGPMA
;
A
#
# COMPACT_ATOMS: atom_id res chain seq x y z
N MET A 1 12.33 1.01 -17.60
CA MET A 1 12.28 0.98 -16.12
C MET A 1 13.57 1.52 -15.57
N TYR A 2 13.57 2.07 -14.36
CA TYR A 2 14.67 2.94 -13.89
C TYR A 2 15.12 2.58 -12.48
N LYS A 3 16.43 2.44 -12.28
CA LYS A 3 17.04 2.29 -10.96
C LYS A 3 16.95 3.63 -10.20
N ILE A 4 16.51 3.58 -8.94
CA ILE A 4 16.51 4.73 -8.05
C ILE A 4 17.90 4.83 -7.44
N THR A 5 18.66 5.86 -7.83
CA THR A 5 20.03 6.10 -7.33
C THR A 5 20.06 7.07 -6.15
N THR A 6 19.00 7.85 -5.95
CA THR A 6 18.85 8.81 -4.85
C THR A 6 17.40 8.83 -4.38
N HIS A 7 17.17 8.95 -3.06
CA HIS A 7 15.82 9.08 -2.51
C HIS A 7 15.84 10.05 -1.30
N PRO A 8 14.85 10.96 -1.16
CA PRO A 8 14.81 11.94 -0.06
C PRO A 8 14.52 11.34 1.33
N ILE A 9 14.12 10.08 1.42
CA ILE A 9 13.61 9.44 2.65
C ILE A 9 14.34 8.13 2.91
N LEU A 10 14.47 7.29 1.89
CA LEU A 10 15.15 6.01 1.98
C LEU A 10 16.65 6.18 1.74
N GLU A 11 17.43 5.37 2.43
CA GLU A 11 18.86 5.23 2.13
C GLU A 11 19.00 4.20 1.00
N VAL A 12 19.60 4.63 -0.12
CA VAL A 12 19.85 3.76 -1.25
C VAL A 12 21.11 2.95 -0.94
N PRO A 13 21.05 1.61 -0.93
CA PRO A 13 22.19 0.78 -0.57
C PRO A 13 23.33 0.93 -1.60
N GLU A 14 24.58 0.82 -1.12
CA GLU A 14 25.75 0.77 -1.98
C GLU A 14 25.67 -0.40 -2.97
N GLU A 15 26.25 -0.19 -4.15
CA GLU A 15 26.17 -1.15 -5.23
C GLU A 15 26.99 -2.42 -4.92
N ASN A 16 26.31 -3.56 -4.90
CA ASN A 16 26.89 -4.87 -4.67
C ASN A 16 26.16 -5.87 -5.56
N LEU A 17 26.70 -6.07 -6.76
CA LEU A 17 26.02 -6.81 -7.80
C LEU A 17 26.24 -8.32 -7.68
N TRP A 18 25.23 -9.06 -8.12
CA TRP A 18 25.29 -10.47 -8.42
C TRP A 18 24.89 -10.68 -9.88
N GLU A 19 25.60 -11.56 -10.59
CA GLU A 19 25.33 -11.88 -11.98
C GLU A 19 24.70 -13.27 -12.09
N PHE A 20 23.65 -13.38 -12.90
CA PHE A 20 23.00 -14.64 -13.24
C PHE A 20 22.64 -14.67 -14.73
N GLU A 21 22.43 -15.86 -15.27
CA GLU A 21 22.00 -16.05 -16.66
C GLU A 21 20.47 -15.99 -16.77
N PHE A 22 19.96 -15.19 -17.70
CA PHE A 22 18.55 -15.14 -18.09
C PHE A 22 18.43 -15.45 -19.58
N GLU A 23 17.97 -16.66 -19.92
CA GLU A 23 17.76 -17.12 -21.31
C GLU A 23 18.95 -16.81 -22.24
N GLY A 24 20.16 -17.22 -21.82
CA GLY A 24 21.40 -16.98 -22.57
C GLY A 24 21.98 -15.56 -22.44
N ARG A 25 21.35 -14.66 -21.69
CA ARG A 25 21.82 -13.28 -21.46
C ARG A 25 22.31 -13.10 -20.03
N LYS A 26 23.41 -12.38 -19.83
CA LYS A 26 23.89 -12.03 -18.48
C LYS A 26 23.05 -10.87 -17.92
N VAL A 27 22.48 -11.07 -16.75
CA VAL A 27 21.73 -10.04 -16.00
C VAL A 27 22.44 -9.79 -14.67
N LYS A 28 22.56 -8.51 -14.31
CA LYS A 28 23.11 -8.09 -13.02
C LYS A 28 21.99 -7.57 -12.14
N GLY A 29 21.94 -8.02 -10.90
CA GLY A 29 21.02 -7.54 -9.88
C GLY A 29 21.77 -7.15 -8.61
N GLN A 30 21.23 -6.21 -7.84
CA GLN A 30 21.77 -5.87 -6.53
C GLN A 30 21.51 -7.01 -5.53
N LYS A 31 22.53 -7.44 -4.79
CA LYS A 31 22.37 -8.41 -3.70
C LYS A 31 21.33 -7.95 -2.69
N GLY A 32 20.53 -8.89 -2.21
CA GLY A 32 19.38 -8.65 -1.35
C GLY A 32 18.11 -8.23 -2.10
N GLN A 33 18.18 -7.83 -3.37
CA GLN A 33 17.00 -7.55 -4.21
C GLN A 33 16.49 -8.80 -4.89
N THR A 34 15.24 -8.72 -5.34
CA THR A 34 14.54 -9.79 -6.03
C THR A 34 14.99 -9.96 -7.48
N ILE A 35 14.84 -11.17 -8.01
CA ILE A 35 15.07 -11.46 -9.43
C ILE A 35 14.17 -10.57 -10.30
N ALA A 36 12.93 -10.33 -9.89
CA ALA A 36 12.02 -9.45 -10.63
C ALA A 36 12.54 -8.02 -10.75
N ALA A 37 13.15 -7.47 -9.69
CA ALA A 37 13.79 -6.15 -9.74
C ALA A 37 14.97 -6.12 -10.72
N ALA A 38 15.84 -7.14 -10.67
CA ALA A 38 16.97 -7.25 -11.59
C ALA A 38 16.53 -7.35 -13.06
N LEU A 39 15.53 -8.18 -13.35
CA LEU A 39 14.97 -8.31 -14.69
C LEU A 39 14.34 -7.00 -15.19
N HIS A 40 13.58 -6.30 -14.34
CA HIS A 40 13.00 -5.00 -14.68
C HIS A 40 14.07 -3.95 -14.97
N GLN A 41 15.11 -3.85 -14.13
CA GLN A 41 16.24 -2.94 -14.34
C GLN A 41 17.02 -3.28 -15.62
N ALA A 42 17.10 -4.55 -15.99
CA ALA A 42 17.73 -5.01 -17.22
C ALA A 42 16.85 -4.91 -18.48
N GLY A 43 15.62 -4.41 -18.37
CA GLY A 43 14.70 -4.22 -19.51
C GLY A 43 13.91 -5.47 -19.89
N PHE A 44 13.71 -6.41 -18.98
CA PHE A 44 12.93 -7.63 -19.17
C PHE A 44 11.64 -7.64 -18.32
N PRO A 45 10.63 -6.80 -18.65
CA PRO A 45 9.41 -6.67 -17.85
C PRO A 45 8.42 -7.84 -18.01
N VAL A 46 8.57 -8.64 -19.08
CA VAL A 46 7.77 -9.83 -19.37
C VAL A 46 8.36 -11.03 -18.63
N HIS A 47 7.62 -11.60 -17.68
CA HIS A 47 8.09 -12.71 -16.84
C HIS A 47 7.45 -14.05 -17.20
N HIS A 48 6.30 -14.03 -17.86
CA HIS A 48 5.50 -15.23 -18.12
C HIS A 48 4.59 -14.99 -19.33
N HIS A 49 4.28 -16.06 -20.06
CA HIS A 49 3.36 -16.06 -21.21
C HIS A 49 2.08 -16.81 -20.86
N SER A 50 0.92 -16.28 -21.22
CA SER A 50 -0.35 -16.97 -20.97
C SER A 50 -0.50 -18.26 -21.79
N LEU A 51 -1.58 -19.03 -21.57
CA LEU A 51 -1.88 -20.21 -22.41
C LEU A 51 -2.12 -19.83 -23.87
N LYS A 52 -2.55 -18.59 -24.10
CA LYS A 52 -2.69 -17.93 -25.40
C LYS A 52 -1.55 -16.97 -25.73
N ASP A 53 -0.37 -17.19 -25.13
CA ASP A 53 0.87 -16.44 -25.38
C ASP A 53 0.80 -14.92 -25.11
N ARG A 54 -0.07 -14.50 -24.17
CA ARG A 54 -0.14 -13.09 -23.75
C ARG A 54 0.99 -12.77 -22.78
N ASN A 55 1.72 -11.68 -23.05
CA ASN A 55 2.78 -11.18 -22.16
C ASN A 55 2.20 -10.82 -20.78
N ARG A 56 2.82 -11.32 -19.70
CA ARG A 56 2.45 -10.98 -18.32
C ARG A 56 3.64 -10.54 -17.48
N SER A 57 3.34 -9.76 -16.45
CA SER A 57 4.30 -9.33 -15.42
C SER A 57 3.76 -9.56 -14.01
N MET A 58 4.45 -9.04 -13.00
CA MET A 58 4.04 -9.18 -11.60
C MET A 58 2.67 -8.55 -11.33
N GLU A 59 1.79 -9.27 -10.65
CA GLU A 59 0.45 -8.77 -10.32
C GLU A 59 0.30 -8.42 -8.83
N CYS A 60 0.81 -9.28 -7.93
CA CYS A 60 0.65 -9.10 -6.47
C CYS A 60 1.87 -8.52 -5.76
N GLY A 61 3.08 -8.75 -6.27
CA GLY A 61 4.33 -8.29 -5.65
C GLY A 61 4.68 -8.93 -4.31
N ILE A 62 3.93 -9.95 -3.85
CA ILE A 62 4.10 -10.57 -2.52
C ILE A 62 4.17 -12.11 -2.59
N GLY A 63 4.44 -12.64 -3.79
CA GLY A 63 4.57 -14.07 -4.00
C GLY A 63 3.30 -14.87 -3.73
N LYS A 64 2.10 -14.32 -4.01
CA LYS A 64 0.79 -14.99 -3.88
C LYS A 64 0.12 -15.31 -5.23
N CYS A 65 0.36 -14.51 -6.27
CA CYS A 65 -0.09 -14.77 -7.63
C CYS A 65 0.89 -15.70 -8.38
N GLY A 66 0.44 -16.31 -9.49
CA GLY A 66 1.28 -17.11 -10.39
C GLY A 66 1.94 -16.32 -11.53
N ALA A 67 1.69 -15.00 -11.66
CA ALA A 67 2.09 -14.22 -12.83
C ALA A 67 3.62 -13.98 -12.96
N CYS A 68 4.40 -14.35 -11.96
CA CYS A 68 5.87 -14.20 -11.93
C CYS A 68 6.56 -15.52 -11.57
N GLU A 69 5.92 -16.64 -11.88
CA GLU A 69 6.53 -17.96 -11.72
C GLU A 69 7.51 -18.20 -12.88
N MET A 70 8.74 -18.54 -12.52
CA MET A 70 9.84 -18.81 -13.45
C MET A 70 10.65 -20.00 -12.94
N ILE A 71 11.47 -20.59 -13.80
CA ILE A 71 12.45 -21.58 -13.41
C ILE A 71 13.71 -20.86 -12.95
N VAL A 72 14.09 -21.07 -11.69
CA VAL A 72 15.29 -20.52 -11.06
C VAL A 72 16.12 -21.70 -10.56
N ASP A 73 17.30 -21.88 -11.13
CA ASP A 73 18.20 -23.00 -10.85
C ASP A 73 17.49 -24.37 -10.90
N GLY A 74 16.69 -24.58 -11.95
CA GLY A 74 15.94 -25.83 -12.18
C GLY A 74 14.63 -25.96 -11.42
N HIS A 75 14.29 -25.03 -10.52
CA HIS A 75 13.08 -25.10 -9.70
C HIS A 75 12.09 -23.98 -10.00
N ILE A 76 10.79 -24.27 -9.94
CA ILE A 76 9.75 -23.23 -10.03
C ILE A 76 9.83 -22.33 -8.79
N ARG A 77 10.07 -21.05 -9.00
CA ARG A 77 10.13 -20.02 -7.96
C ARG A 77 9.33 -18.79 -8.37
N ARG A 78 8.90 -18.01 -7.37
CA ARG A 78 8.24 -16.71 -7.57
C ARG A 78 9.29 -15.62 -7.54
N ILE A 79 9.65 -15.09 -8.70
CA ILE A 79 10.78 -14.15 -8.82
C ILE A 79 10.56 -12.82 -8.10
N CYS A 80 9.31 -12.47 -7.77
CA CYS A 80 8.99 -11.26 -7.00
C CYS A 80 9.34 -11.37 -5.50
N ILE A 81 9.69 -12.54 -4.99
CA ILE A 81 10.15 -12.75 -3.61
C ILE A 81 11.49 -13.49 -3.52
N THR A 82 11.92 -14.15 -4.59
CA THR A 82 13.23 -14.81 -4.67
C THR A 82 14.32 -13.77 -4.92
N LYS A 83 15.34 -13.75 -4.05
CA LYS A 83 16.50 -12.87 -4.14
C LYS A 83 17.47 -13.32 -5.23
N VAL A 84 18.27 -12.41 -5.75
CA VAL A 84 19.32 -12.73 -6.73
C VAL A 84 20.52 -13.46 -6.12
N ASP A 85 20.72 -13.35 -4.81
CA ASP A 85 21.88 -13.91 -4.10
C ASP A 85 22.03 -15.41 -4.34
N GLY A 86 23.16 -15.82 -4.93
CA GLY A 86 23.48 -17.23 -5.18
C GLY A 86 22.79 -17.84 -6.41
N VAL A 87 21.93 -17.08 -7.12
CA VAL A 87 21.20 -17.57 -8.30
C VAL A 87 22.15 -17.71 -9.48
N LYS A 88 22.11 -18.84 -10.19
CA LYS A 88 22.96 -19.05 -11.38
C LYS A 88 22.20 -18.81 -12.67
N SER A 89 20.97 -19.29 -12.75
CA SER A 89 20.16 -19.34 -13.96
C SER A 89 18.68 -19.04 -13.69
N VAL A 90 18.08 -18.29 -14.59
CA VAL A 90 16.66 -17.94 -14.60
C VAL A 90 16.13 -18.13 -16.02
N ARG A 91 14.97 -18.74 -16.19
CA ARG A 91 14.28 -18.80 -17.48
C ARG A 91 12.77 -18.81 -17.31
N ARG A 92 12.02 -18.33 -18.31
CA ARG A 92 10.56 -18.41 -18.30
C ARG A 92 10.11 -19.88 -18.31
N THR A 93 8.92 -20.13 -17.77
CA THR A 93 8.29 -21.46 -17.82
C THR A 93 7.70 -21.72 -19.20
N GLY A 94 7.94 -22.90 -19.76
CA GLY A 94 7.25 -23.41 -20.96
C GLY A 94 6.56 -24.75 -20.68
N ILE A 95 5.97 -25.38 -21.70
CA ILE A 95 5.33 -26.72 -21.55
C ILE A 95 6.33 -27.75 -21.04
N GLU A 96 7.58 -27.66 -21.52
CA GLU A 96 8.70 -28.50 -21.09
C GLU A 96 9.05 -28.34 -19.61
N SER A 97 8.65 -27.22 -18.98
CA SER A 97 8.86 -26.98 -17.55
C SER A 97 7.93 -27.81 -16.65
N PHE A 98 6.90 -28.45 -17.21
CA PHE A 98 5.97 -29.32 -16.47
C PHE A 98 6.25 -30.82 -16.70
N GLY A 99 7.42 -31.16 -17.25
CA GLY A 99 7.85 -32.54 -17.41
C GLY A 99 7.89 -33.30 -16.07
N ALA A 100 7.68 -34.61 -16.12
CA ALA A 100 7.82 -35.46 -14.94
C ALA A 100 9.25 -35.36 -14.40
N VAL A 101 9.39 -34.96 -13.14
CA VAL A 101 10.66 -35.05 -12.43
C VAL A 101 10.63 -36.35 -11.65
N GLU A 102 11.63 -37.21 -11.84
CA GLU A 102 11.85 -38.34 -10.94
C GLU A 102 12.07 -37.77 -9.54
N CYS A 103 11.11 -38.02 -8.65
CA CYS A 103 11.18 -37.60 -7.27
C CYS A 103 11.42 -38.84 -6.44
N ASP A 104 12.55 -38.88 -5.75
CA ASP A 104 12.78 -39.90 -4.73
C ASP A 104 11.65 -39.83 -3.71
N THR A 105 11.02 -40.95 -3.39
CA THR A 105 10.05 -41.03 -2.31
C THR A 105 10.76 -40.60 -1.03
N PRO A 106 10.43 -39.44 -0.43
CA PRO A 106 11.16 -38.96 0.72
C PRO A 106 11.00 -39.96 1.86
N LYS A 107 12.11 -40.37 2.47
CA LYS A 107 12.09 -41.23 3.66
C LYS A 107 11.30 -40.51 4.75
N ALA A 108 10.42 -41.24 5.44
CA ALA A 108 9.62 -40.70 6.54
C ALA A 108 10.53 -40.36 7.72
N GLU A 109 11.03 -39.13 7.75
CA GLU A 109 11.80 -38.62 8.90
C GLU A 109 10.87 -38.04 9.96
N PRO A 110 11.18 -38.24 11.26
CA PRO A 110 10.43 -37.60 12.33
C PRO A 110 10.47 -36.08 12.16
N LYS A 111 9.28 -35.46 12.08
CA LYS A 111 9.15 -34.00 11.93
C LYS A 111 9.13 -33.34 13.29
N ARG A 112 9.85 -32.23 13.44
CA ARG A 112 9.86 -31.43 14.67
C ARG A 112 8.46 -30.88 14.96
N VAL A 113 8.10 -30.88 16.24
CA VAL A 113 6.83 -30.31 16.73
C VAL A 113 7.16 -29.30 17.81
N PHE A 114 6.85 -28.03 17.56
CA PHE A 114 6.92 -26.98 18.56
C PHE A 114 5.58 -26.90 19.29
N LYS A 115 5.62 -26.57 20.59
CA LYS A 115 4.43 -26.37 21.41
C LYS A 115 4.44 -24.97 21.97
N THR A 116 3.29 -24.33 22.00
CA THR A 116 3.12 -22.98 22.54
C THR A 116 1.69 -22.78 23.01
N THR A 117 1.41 -21.76 23.83
CA THR A 117 0.01 -21.44 24.18
C THR A 117 -0.67 -20.75 23.01
N VAL A 118 0.00 -19.81 22.34
CA VAL A 118 -0.58 -19.02 21.24
C VAL A 118 0.28 -19.09 19.98
N ALA A 119 -0.28 -19.59 18.88
CA ALA A 119 0.33 -19.48 17.56
C ALA A 119 -0.21 -18.22 16.84
N ILE A 120 0.68 -17.37 16.36
CA ILE A 120 0.34 -16.14 15.62
C ILE A 120 0.84 -16.28 14.18
N VAL A 121 -0.07 -16.22 13.22
CA VAL A 121 0.26 -16.30 11.79
C VAL A 121 0.31 -14.90 11.19
N GLY A 122 1.52 -14.39 10.99
CA GLY A 122 1.83 -13.06 10.44
C GLY A 122 2.60 -12.18 11.42
N ALA A 123 3.80 -11.76 11.04
CA ALA A 123 4.65 -10.78 11.75
C ALA A 123 4.44 -9.36 11.20
N GLY A 124 3.24 -9.06 10.70
CA GLY A 124 2.80 -7.69 10.41
C GLY A 124 2.49 -6.89 11.69
N PRO A 125 2.08 -5.62 11.57
CA PRO A 125 1.81 -4.76 12.73
C PRO A 125 0.79 -5.35 13.70
N ALA A 126 -0.28 -5.99 13.21
CA ALA A 126 -1.30 -6.60 14.06
C ALA A 126 -0.75 -7.80 14.85
N GLY A 127 -0.04 -8.72 14.20
CA GLY A 127 0.51 -9.91 14.86
C GLY A 127 1.66 -9.58 15.82
N LEU A 128 2.51 -8.61 15.48
CA LEU A 128 3.54 -8.12 16.40
C LEU A 128 2.92 -7.42 17.62
N ALA A 129 1.83 -6.67 17.43
CA ALA A 129 1.11 -6.04 18.54
C ALA A 129 0.46 -7.07 19.48
N VAL A 130 -0.06 -8.19 18.94
CA VAL A 130 -0.51 -9.32 19.76
C VAL A 130 0.64 -9.89 20.57
N ARG A 131 1.77 -10.21 19.90
CA ARG A 131 2.96 -10.76 20.56
C ARG A 131 3.48 -9.85 21.67
N GLU A 132 3.52 -8.54 21.43
CA GLU A 132 3.97 -7.56 22.42
C GLU A 132 3.19 -7.69 23.73
N GLU A 133 1.85 -7.65 23.66
CA GLU A 133 1.00 -7.71 24.85
C GLU A 133 1.02 -9.11 25.51
N LEU A 134 1.10 -10.19 24.73
CA LEU A 134 1.26 -11.55 25.27
C LEU A 134 2.59 -11.74 26.01
N ARG A 135 3.68 -11.17 25.50
CA ARG A 135 4.99 -11.21 26.19
C ARG A 135 4.96 -10.44 27.51
N LYS A 136 4.29 -9.27 27.56
CA LYS A 136 4.10 -8.52 28.82
C LYS A 136 3.31 -9.34 29.85
N ALA A 137 2.36 -10.14 29.38
CA ALA A 137 1.56 -11.03 30.21
C ALA A 137 2.26 -12.37 30.56
N GLY A 138 3.49 -12.61 30.08
CA GLY A 138 4.19 -13.88 30.26
C GLY A 138 3.41 -15.07 29.69
N ILE A 139 2.88 -14.93 28.47
CA ILE A 139 2.19 -15.99 27.73
C ILE A 139 3.07 -16.44 26.57
N ASP A 140 3.38 -17.74 26.54
CA ASP A 140 4.20 -18.34 25.50
C ASP A 140 3.51 -18.23 24.15
N ASN A 141 4.25 -17.74 23.16
CA ASN A 141 3.74 -17.56 21.81
C ASN A 141 4.83 -17.83 20.77
N ILE A 142 4.40 -18.26 19.59
CA ILE A 142 5.23 -18.39 18.39
C ILE A 142 4.58 -17.57 17.26
N VAL A 143 5.36 -16.68 16.64
CA VAL A 143 4.96 -15.93 15.44
C VAL A 143 5.56 -16.61 14.22
N LEU A 144 4.73 -16.87 13.21
CA LEU A 144 5.12 -17.49 11.93
C LEU A 144 4.87 -16.47 10.82
N ASP A 145 5.90 -16.12 10.04
CA ASP A 145 5.75 -15.22 8.90
C ASP A 145 6.53 -15.72 7.69
N ASN A 146 5.95 -15.55 6.50
CA ASN A 146 6.53 -16.03 5.25
C ASN A 146 7.63 -15.11 4.69
N ASN A 147 7.70 -13.87 5.15
CA ASN A 147 8.75 -12.94 4.75
C ASN A 147 10.06 -13.25 5.49
N ASP A 148 11.16 -12.75 4.93
CA ASP A 148 12.49 -12.86 5.50
C ASP A 148 12.75 -11.82 6.61
N LYS A 149 11.81 -10.90 6.84
CA LYS A 149 11.86 -9.83 7.84
C LYS A 149 10.48 -9.56 8.44
N ILE A 150 10.46 -9.11 9.68
CA ILE A 150 9.26 -8.64 10.37
C ILE A 150 8.67 -7.36 9.76
N GLY A 151 7.43 -7.03 10.13
CA GLY A 151 6.74 -5.78 9.87
C GLY A 151 5.75 -5.82 8.71
N GLY A 152 5.76 -6.87 7.89
CA GLY A 152 4.84 -7.01 6.75
C GLY A 152 4.84 -5.75 5.87
N GLN A 153 3.65 -5.20 5.59
CA GLN A 153 3.49 -4.05 4.70
C GLN A 153 4.07 -2.73 5.24
N PHE A 154 4.28 -2.59 6.57
CA PHE A 154 4.87 -1.39 7.18
C PHE A 154 6.29 -1.12 6.66
N GLN A 155 6.97 -2.18 6.26
CA GLN A 155 8.31 -2.13 5.70
C GLN A 155 8.42 -1.36 4.39
N MET A 156 7.30 -1.13 3.69
CA MET A 156 7.25 -0.39 2.42
C MET A 156 6.67 1.01 2.57
N GLN A 157 6.25 1.40 3.78
CA GLN A 157 5.61 2.68 4.02
C GLN A 157 6.66 3.73 4.40
N THR A 158 7.03 4.54 3.41
CA THR A 158 7.93 5.68 3.63
C THR A 158 7.24 6.80 4.39
N HIS A 159 5.92 6.96 4.37
CA HIS A 159 5.24 8.06 5.08
C HIS A 159 5.25 7.89 6.61
N GLN A 160 5.10 8.99 7.35
CA GLN A 160 4.92 8.93 8.80
C GLN A 160 3.50 8.48 9.15
N PHE A 161 3.36 7.59 10.14
CA PHE A 161 2.08 7.12 10.62
C PHE A 161 1.47 8.09 11.63
N PHE A 162 0.14 8.13 11.60
CA PHE A 162 -0.67 9.00 12.43
C PHE A 162 -1.43 8.15 13.42
N PHE A 163 -1.06 8.27 14.68
CA PHE A 163 -1.79 7.70 15.79
C PHE A 163 -2.48 8.84 16.54
N PHE A 164 -3.65 8.54 17.11
CA PHE A 164 -4.22 9.35 18.18
C PHE A 164 -3.81 8.70 19.49
N GLU A 165 -2.93 9.35 20.23
CA GLU A 165 -2.34 8.77 21.45
C GLU A 165 -2.54 9.73 22.62
N LYS A 166 -2.60 9.21 23.85
CA LYS A 166 -2.51 10.03 25.07
C LYS A 166 -1.06 10.38 25.38
N GLU A 167 -0.17 9.43 25.13
CA GLU A 167 1.27 9.55 25.26
C GLU A 167 1.91 9.20 23.93
N LYS A 168 2.84 10.03 23.47
CA LYS A 168 3.48 9.84 22.16
C LYS A 168 4.30 8.54 22.18
N ARG A 169 3.88 7.55 21.39
CA ARG A 169 4.62 6.30 21.20
C ARG A 169 4.96 6.09 19.73
N PHE A 170 3.97 6.11 18.84
CA PHE A 170 4.16 5.83 17.42
C PHE A 170 3.95 7.04 16.51
N GLY A 171 3.20 8.06 16.94
CA GLY A 171 2.88 9.22 16.13
C GLY A 171 4.12 9.92 15.58
N GLY A 172 4.23 10.00 14.24
CA GLY A 172 5.36 10.60 13.55
C GLY A 172 6.51 9.64 13.21
N MET A 173 6.42 8.36 13.61
CA MET A 173 7.36 7.32 13.18
C MET A 173 6.97 6.78 11.79
N ARG A 174 7.93 6.22 11.06
CA ARG A 174 7.68 5.52 9.79
C ARG A 174 7.43 4.03 10.06
N GLY A 175 6.80 3.34 9.11
CA GLY A 175 6.29 1.98 9.35
C GLY A 175 7.38 0.97 9.77
N PHE A 176 8.54 1.02 9.13
CA PHE A 176 9.67 0.14 9.45
C PHE A 176 10.22 0.35 10.87
N ASP A 177 10.13 1.55 11.43
CA ASP A 177 10.55 1.83 12.82
C ASP A 177 9.51 1.27 13.81
N ILE A 178 8.22 1.46 13.51
CA ILE A 178 7.12 0.93 14.33
C ILE A 178 7.19 -0.60 14.40
N ALA A 179 7.47 -1.26 13.29
CA ALA A 179 7.62 -2.72 13.25
C ALA A 179 8.72 -3.22 14.20
N LYS A 180 9.89 -2.54 14.23
CA LYS A 180 10.97 -2.87 15.16
C LYS A 180 10.54 -2.65 16.61
N THR A 181 9.88 -1.53 16.90
CA THR A 181 9.37 -1.25 18.26
C THR A 181 8.35 -2.29 18.72
N LEU A 182 7.47 -2.78 17.84
CA LEU A 182 6.48 -3.82 18.19
C LEU A 182 7.12 -5.20 18.37
N ALA A 183 8.19 -5.53 17.66
CA ALA A 183 8.93 -6.77 17.87
C ALA A 183 9.70 -6.79 19.21
N GLY A 184 10.09 -5.62 19.72
CA GLY A 184 10.89 -5.48 20.93
C GLY A 184 12.35 -5.89 20.73
N ASP A 185 13.08 -6.08 21.82
CA ASP A 185 14.55 -6.24 21.78
C ASP A 185 15.03 -7.65 21.39
N SER A 186 14.12 -8.61 21.20
CA SER A 186 14.44 -10.00 20.85
C SER A 186 13.44 -10.55 19.85
N ASP A 187 13.97 -11.17 18.79
CA ASP A 187 13.21 -11.92 17.78
C ASP A 187 12.94 -13.37 18.20
N GLU A 188 13.29 -13.77 19.43
CA GLU A 188 13.00 -15.11 19.96
C GLU A 188 11.49 -15.41 19.87
N GLY A 189 11.15 -16.60 19.37
CA GLY A 189 9.77 -17.00 19.10
C GLY A 189 9.20 -16.46 17.78
N ILE A 190 9.93 -15.63 17.01
CA ILE A 190 9.54 -15.23 15.65
C ILE A 190 10.28 -16.11 14.64
N MET A 191 9.53 -16.90 13.89
CA MET A 191 10.02 -17.79 12.84
C MET A 191 9.70 -17.19 11.47
N LEU A 192 10.74 -16.67 10.81
CA LEU A 192 10.68 -16.05 9.48
C LEU A 192 10.92 -17.06 8.37
N ASN A 193 10.58 -16.69 7.13
CA ASN A 193 10.56 -17.59 5.97
C ASN A 193 9.61 -18.79 6.15
N CYS A 194 8.70 -18.74 7.12
CA CYS A 194 7.81 -19.83 7.50
C CYS A 194 6.40 -19.62 6.96
N VAL A 195 5.98 -20.46 6.02
CA VAL A 195 4.63 -20.48 5.46
C VAL A 195 3.79 -21.47 6.25
N VAL A 196 2.77 -20.97 6.94
CA VAL A 196 1.66 -21.81 7.43
C VAL A 196 0.76 -22.13 6.25
N TRP A 197 0.76 -23.39 5.82
CA TRP A 197 0.01 -23.79 4.64
C TRP A 197 -1.27 -24.56 4.96
N ASP A 198 -1.37 -25.13 6.16
CA ASP A 198 -2.58 -25.80 6.59
C ASP A 198 -2.74 -25.83 8.12
N ILE A 199 -3.98 -26.04 8.55
CA ILE A 199 -4.37 -26.27 9.94
C ILE A 199 -4.98 -27.67 10.02
N LEU A 200 -4.35 -28.56 10.76
CA LEU A 200 -4.72 -29.97 10.88
C LEU A 200 -5.59 -30.18 12.14
N ALA A 201 -6.31 -31.30 12.16
CA ALA A 201 -7.04 -31.75 13.34
C ALA A 201 -6.10 -31.83 14.56
N GLY A 202 -6.63 -31.58 15.76
CA GLY A 202 -5.84 -31.52 16.99
C GLY A 202 -5.05 -30.21 17.18
N LYS A 203 -5.54 -29.10 16.62
CA LYS A 203 -4.96 -27.74 16.78
C LYS A 203 -3.48 -27.65 16.38
N ARG A 204 -3.13 -28.29 15.26
CA ARG A 204 -1.75 -28.37 14.76
C ARG A 204 -1.60 -27.62 13.44
N LEU A 205 -0.64 -26.71 13.38
CA LEU A 205 -0.29 -25.95 12.18
C LEU A 205 0.81 -26.69 11.40
N ALA A 206 0.65 -26.82 10.09
CA ALA A 206 1.68 -27.34 9.20
C ALA A 206 2.48 -26.19 8.56
N VAL A 207 3.81 -26.23 8.70
CA VAL A 207 4.69 -25.11 8.36
C VAL A 207 5.83 -25.54 7.43
N LYS A 208 6.10 -24.76 6.38
CA LYS A 208 7.31 -24.87 5.53
C LYS A 208 8.23 -23.71 5.85
N ASN A 209 9.48 -23.98 6.19
CA ASN A 209 10.51 -22.97 6.05
C ASN A 209 10.98 -22.95 4.59
N LEU A 210 10.72 -21.85 3.87
CA LEU A 210 11.07 -21.73 2.45
C LEU A 210 12.58 -21.58 2.21
N ALA A 211 13.35 -21.15 3.21
CA ALA A 211 14.80 -21.03 3.10
C ALA A 211 15.48 -22.39 3.29
N THR A 212 15.08 -23.16 4.31
CA THR A 212 15.69 -24.46 4.63
C THR A 212 14.98 -25.65 3.98
N GLN A 213 13.80 -25.45 3.41
CA GLN A 213 12.86 -26.50 2.95
C GLN A 213 12.36 -27.42 4.07
N GLU A 214 12.66 -27.12 5.34
CA GLU A 214 12.21 -27.89 6.48
C GLU A 214 10.68 -27.83 6.61
N VAL A 215 10.09 -28.99 6.85
CA VAL A 215 8.68 -29.14 7.21
C VAL A 215 8.59 -29.49 8.68
N PHE A 216 7.83 -28.71 9.44
CA PHE A 216 7.61 -28.94 10.86
C PHE A 216 6.18 -28.56 11.26
N TYR A 217 5.84 -28.83 12.52
CA TYR A 217 4.53 -28.55 13.06
C TYR A 217 4.58 -27.63 14.28
N VAL A 218 3.51 -26.88 14.50
CA VAL A 218 3.30 -26.08 15.72
C VAL A 218 1.95 -26.46 16.32
N GLU A 219 1.94 -26.92 17.57
CA GLU A 219 0.73 -27.14 18.35
C GLU A 219 0.47 -25.95 19.26
N ALA A 220 -0.77 -25.49 19.28
CA ALA A 220 -1.17 -24.37 20.12
C ALA A 220 -2.57 -24.52 20.71
N ASP A 221 -2.82 -23.89 21.85
CA ASP A 221 -4.15 -23.85 22.46
C ASP A 221 -5.05 -22.81 21.76
N GLN A 222 -4.43 -21.70 21.35
CA GLN A 222 -5.02 -20.52 20.73
C GLN A 222 -4.34 -20.21 19.39
N LEU A 223 -5.11 -19.74 18.41
CA LEU A 223 -4.64 -19.34 17.09
C LEU A 223 -5.01 -17.89 16.81
N VAL A 224 -4.05 -17.10 16.35
CA VAL A 224 -4.27 -15.74 15.85
C VAL A 224 -3.89 -15.65 14.38
N VAL A 225 -4.83 -15.28 13.52
CA VAL A 225 -4.60 -15.07 12.09
C VAL A 225 -4.45 -13.57 11.82
N ALA A 226 -3.21 -13.16 11.55
CA ALA A 226 -2.78 -11.81 11.21
C ALA A 226 -2.19 -11.75 9.78
N ALA A 227 -2.74 -12.55 8.87
CA ALA A 227 -2.19 -12.77 7.51
C ALA A 227 -2.31 -11.56 6.56
N GLY A 228 -2.99 -10.49 6.97
CA GLY A 228 -3.16 -9.27 6.19
C GLY A 228 -4.14 -9.43 5.02
N ALA A 229 -3.87 -8.73 3.94
CA ALA A 229 -4.73 -8.70 2.75
C ALA A 229 -3.93 -8.76 1.45
N LEU A 230 -4.64 -9.09 0.37
CA LEU A 230 -4.13 -9.18 -0.99
C LEU A 230 -4.62 -7.97 -1.79
N PRO A 231 -3.80 -7.39 -2.69
CA PRO A 231 -4.26 -6.31 -3.56
C PRO A 231 -5.38 -6.79 -4.48
N PHE A 232 -6.35 -5.93 -4.81
CA PHE A 232 -7.40 -6.27 -5.78
C PHE A 232 -7.14 -5.61 -7.13
N MET A 233 -7.23 -6.39 -8.21
CA MET A 233 -7.14 -5.90 -9.60
C MET A 233 -8.51 -6.12 -10.27
N PRO A 234 -9.28 -5.06 -10.56
CA PRO A 234 -10.56 -5.16 -11.25
C PRO A 234 -10.33 -5.61 -12.69
N ALA A 235 -11.37 -6.14 -13.34
CA ALA A 235 -11.27 -6.56 -14.73
C ALA A 235 -11.47 -5.37 -15.68
N PHE A 236 -10.48 -5.12 -16.53
CA PHE A 236 -10.56 -4.17 -17.65
C PHE A 236 -9.70 -4.68 -18.82
N LYS A 237 -9.72 -3.99 -19.97
CA LYS A 237 -8.97 -4.45 -21.15
C LYS A 237 -7.46 -4.25 -20.95
N ASN A 238 -6.68 -5.27 -21.31
CA ASN A 238 -5.22 -5.31 -21.14
C ASN A 238 -4.73 -5.16 -19.69
N ASP A 239 -5.49 -5.68 -18.71
CA ASP A 239 -5.17 -5.51 -17.29
C ASP A 239 -4.06 -6.43 -16.73
N ASP A 240 -3.48 -7.30 -17.54
CA ASP A 240 -2.34 -8.15 -17.19
C ASP A 240 -1.05 -7.84 -17.98
N ILE A 241 -1.11 -6.85 -18.87
CA ILE A 241 0.05 -6.44 -19.64
C ILE A 241 1.11 -5.81 -18.73
N PRO A 242 2.42 -6.02 -18.99
CA PRO A 242 3.44 -5.29 -18.25
C PRO A 242 3.24 -3.77 -18.38
N GLY A 243 3.45 -3.04 -17.29
CA GLY A 243 3.04 -1.64 -17.18
C GLY A 243 1.78 -1.44 -16.34
N VAL A 244 0.93 -2.46 -16.16
CA VAL A 244 -0.21 -2.42 -15.25
C VAL A 244 0.14 -3.14 -13.95
N TYR A 245 0.16 -2.40 -12.84
CA TYR A 245 0.62 -2.91 -11.55
C TYR A 245 -0.33 -2.53 -10.42
N THR A 246 -0.50 -3.43 -9.45
CA THR A 246 -1.19 -3.08 -8.21
C THR A 246 -0.32 -2.15 -7.35
N ALA A 247 -0.96 -1.37 -6.48
CA ALA A 247 -0.29 -0.52 -5.50
C ALA A 247 0.83 -1.24 -4.73
N ALA A 248 0.61 -2.50 -4.32
CA ALA A 248 1.59 -3.30 -3.61
C ALA A 248 2.85 -3.58 -4.44
N VAL A 249 2.69 -3.85 -5.75
CA VAL A 249 3.83 -4.05 -6.67
C VAL A 249 4.60 -2.75 -6.84
N VAL A 250 3.91 -1.63 -7.10
CA VAL A 250 4.54 -0.31 -7.26
C VAL A 250 5.32 0.09 -6.01
N GLN A 251 4.70 -0.02 -4.82
CA GLN A 251 5.34 0.29 -3.55
C GLN A 251 6.54 -0.61 -3.26
N ARG A 252 6.43 -1.92 -3.50
CA ARG A 252 7.54 -2.83 -3.28
C ARG A 252 8.72 -2.49 -4.18
N MET A 253 8.48 -2.39 -5.48
CA MET A 253 9.54 -2.16 -6.45
C MET A 253 10.24 -0.84 -6.17
N MET A 254 9.49 0.21 -5.84
CA MET A 254 10.03 1.53 -5.54
C MET A 254 10.75 1.59 -4.19
N ASN A 255 10.13 1.13 -3.10
CA ASN A 255 10.58 1.41 -1.72
C ASN A 255 11.47 0.31 -1.11
N LYS A 256 11.42 -0.92 -1.66
CA LYS A 256 12.25 -2.05 -1.20
C LYS A 256 13.32 -2.40 -2.23
N GLU A 257 12.94 -2.39 -3.51
CA GLU A 257 13.80 -2.85 -4.60
C GLU A 257 14.43 -1.68 -5.38
N PHE A 258 14.22 -0.43 -4.95
CA PHE A 258 14.79 0.78 -5.55
C PHE A 258 14.64 0.83 -7.09
N THR A 259 13.48 0.42 -7.59
CA THR A 259 13.16 0.27 -9.02
C THR A 259 11.85 0.97 -9.35
N LEU A 260 11.90 2.00 -10.18
CA LEU A 260 10.73 2.62 -10.77
C LEU A 260 10.24 1.81 -11.98
N LEU A 261 9.00 1.34 -11.87
CA LEU A 261 8.29 0.61 -12.92
C LEU A 261 7.91 1.49 -14.12
N GLY A 262 7.77 2.80 -13.88
CA GLY A 262 7.55 3.83 -14.89
C GLY A 262 7.87 5.22 -14.34
N LYS A 263 8.07 6.20 -15.23
CA LYS A 263 8.29 7.62 -14.89
C LYS A 263 7.04 8.47 -15.01
N ASN A 264 6.05 8.06 -15.79
CA ASN A 264 4.80 8.77 -16.00
C ASN A 264 3.64 7.85 -15.62
N ILE A 265 3.12 8.07 -14.42
CA ILE A 265 2.18 7.16 -13.77
C ILE A 265 0.76 7.70 -13.86
N LEU A 266 -0.18 6.84 -14.27
CA LEU A 266 -1.60 7.04 -14.03
C LEU A 266 -2.00 6.23 -12.79
N THR A 267 -2.56 6.88 -11.78
CA THR A 267 -3.09 6.17 -10.60
C THR A 267 -4.60 6.01 -10.72
N VAL A 268 -5.10 4.80 -10.43
CA VAL A 268 -6.53 4.47 -10.46
C VAL A 268 -7.02 4.20 -9.04
N GLY A 269 -7.94 5.03 -8.55
CA GLY A 269 -8.48 5.04 -7.19
C GLY A 269 -7.97 6.22 -6.38
N ALA A 270 -8.88 7.08 -5.90
CA ALA A 270 -8.61 8.23 -5.04
C ALA A 270 -8.91 7.91 -3.56
N GLY A 271 -8.49 6.73 -3.12
CA GLY A 271 -8.43 6.32 -1.71
C GLY A 271 -7.09 6.69 -1.07
N ASN A 272 -6.94 6.41 0.24
CA ASN A 272 -5.68 6.66 0.96
C ASN A 272 -4.48 6.00 0.29
N ILE A 273 -4.62 4.76 -0.20
CA ILE A 273 -3.56 4.05 -0.92
C ILE A 273 -3.19 4.79 -2.21
N GLY A 274 -4.16 5.27 -2.99
CA GLY A 274 -3.90 6.01 -4.23
C GLY A 274 -3.12 7.31 -3.99
N TYR A 275 -3.48 8.07 -2.95
CA TYR A 275 -2.76 9.27 -2.56
C TYR A 275 -1.36 8.97 -2.04
N LEU A 276 -1.22 7.98 -1.16
CA LEU A 276 0.07 7.60 -0.58
C LEU A 276 1.04 7.06 -1.62
N THR A 277 0.60 6.14 -2.48
CA THR A 277 1.45 5.58 -3.54
C THR A 277 1.87 6.63 -4.56
N SER A 278 0.96 7.52 -4.95
CA SER A 278 1.27 8.65 -5.85
C SER A 278 2.27 9.61 -5.21
N TYR A 279 2.10 9.92 -3.92
CA TYR A 279 3.04 10.74 -3.17
C TYR A 279 4.45 10.11 -3.14
N GLN A 280 4.53 8.82 -2.84
CA GLN A 280 5.79 8.09 -2.82
C GLN A 280 6.44 8.00 -4.21
N ALA A 281 5.64 7.84 -5.27
CA ALA A 281 6.13 7.89 -6.65
C ALA A 281 6.85 9.21 -6.95
N VAL A 282 6.30 10.34 -6.50
CA VAL A 282 6.96 11.65 -6.62
C VAL A 282 8.24 11.71 -5.77
N GLN A 283 8.24 11.16 -4.55
CA GLN A 283 9.46 11.06 -3.74
C GLN A 283 10.58 10.29 -4.45
N ALA A 284 10.23 9.25 -5.20
CA ALA A 284 11.16 8.44 -5.98
C ALA A 284 11.55 9.06 -7.34
N GLY A 285 10.97 10.20 -7.71
CA GLY A 285 11.29 10.93 -8.95
C GLY A 285 10.40 10.62 -10.15
N ALA A 286 9.28 9.92 -9.95
CA ALA A 286 8.26 9.76 -11.00
C ALA A 286 7.30 10.96 -11.05
N LYS A 287 6.66 11.16 -12.20
CA LYS A 287 5.57 12.11 -12.42
C LYS A 287 4.25 11.36 -12.42
N VAL A 288 3.30 11.78 -11.59
CA VAL A 288 1.95 11.23 -11.60
C VAL A 288 1.09 12.15 -12.46
N LYS A 289 0.64 11.66 -13.62
CA LYS A 289 -0.13 12.42 -14.61
C LYS A 289 -1.51 12.80 -14.09
N ALA A 290 -2.17 11.87 -13.42
CA ALA A 290 -3.48 12.06 -12.81
C ALA A 290 -3.78 10.93 -11.82
N ILE A 291 -4.75 11.19 -10.93
CA ILE A 291 -5.46 10.17 -10.16
C ILE A 291 -6.90 10.17 -10.65
N ILE A 292 -7.40 9.03 -11.13
CA ILE A 292 -8.82 8.87 -11.51
C ILE A 292 -9.59 8.11 -10.43
N GLU A 293 -10.87 8.40 -10.27
CA GLU A 293 -11.75 7.77 -9.29
C GLU A 293 -13.12 7.51 -9.91
N ALA A 294 -13.62 6.28 -9.78
CA ALA A 294 -14.89 5.88 -10.35
C ALA A 294 -16.08 6.42 -9.54
N MET A 295 -15.91 6.62 -8.24
CA MET A 295 -16.91 7.31 -7.42
C MET A 295 -17.02 8.79 -7.82
N PRO A 296 -18.19 9.42 -7.67
CA PRO A 296 -18.36 10.86 -7.93
C PRO A 296 -17.66 11.75 -6.89
N ARG A 297 -17.01 11.15 -5.89
CA ARG A 297 -16.33 11.81 -4.78
C ARG A 297 -15.04 11.07 -4.45
N GLU A 298 -14.12 11.77 -3.81
CA GLU A 298 -12.91 11.18 -3.26
C GLU A 298 -13.22 10.18 -2.13
N GLY A 299 -12.44 9.10 -2.06
CA GLY A 299 -12.56 8.07 -1.02
C GLY A 299 -11.56 8.21 0.12
N GLY A 300 -10.42 8.87 -0.11
CA GLY A 300 -9.35 9.05 0.87
C GLY A 300 -9.54 10.25 1.78
N PHE A 301 -8.57 10.47 2.67
CA PHE A 301 -8.59 11.57 3.63
C PHE A 301 -8.31 12.90 2.92
N PRO A 302 -9.10 13.96 3.17
CA PRO A 302 -8.94 15.24 2.49
C PRO A 302 -7.53 15.84 2.64
N VAL A 303 -6.90 15.71 3.80
CA VAL A 303 -5.51 16.17 4.03
C VAL A 303 -4.48 15.46 3.14
N GLN A 304 -4.73 14.20 2.76
CA GLN A 304 -3.89 13.44 1.83
C GLN A 304 -4.13 13.88 0.39
N ALA A 305 -5.39 14.15 0.03
CA ALA A 305 -5.76 14.68 -1.27
C ALA A 305 -5.12 16.05 -1.53
N ASN A 306 -5.23 16.98 -0.57
CA ASN A 306 -4.63 18.31 -0.68
C ASN A 306 -3.11 18.22 -0.81
N ARG A 307 -2.47 17.26 -0.14
CA ARG A 307 -1.03 17.02 -0.27
C ARG A 307 -0.62 16.65 -1.71
N VAL A 308 -1.36 15.76 -2.38
CA VAL A 308 -1.03 15.39 -3.77
C VAL A 308 -1.39 16.50 -4.76
N ARG A 309 -2.44 17.28 -4.51
CA ARG A 309 -2.79 18.47 -5.31
C ARG A 309 -1.72 19.56 -5.24
N ARG A 310 -1.16 19.80 -4.05
CA ARG A 310 -0.03 20.73 -3.84
C ARG A 310 1.26 20.27 -4.55
N LEU A 311 1.33 19.03 -5.03
CA LEU A 311 2.38 18.52 -5.94
C LEU A 311 2.01 18.65 -7.42
N GLY A 312 0.85 19.23 -7.74
CA GLY A 312 0.36 19.40 -9.10
C GLY A 312 -0.36 18.17 -9.68
N ILE A 313 -0.77 17.21 -8.85
CA ILE A 313 -1.43 16.00 -9.35
C ILE A 313 -2.94 16.24 -9.44
N PRO A 314 -3.56 16.24 -10.64
CA PRO A 314 -5.00 16.38 -10.77
C PRO A 314 -5.73 15.11 -10.31
N ILE A 315 -6.89 15.29 -9.67
CA ILE A 315 -7.79 14.22 -9.24
C ILE A 315 -9.10 14.33 -10.02
N MET A 316 -9.47 13.29 -10.77
CA MET A 316 -10.66 13.25 -11.61
C MET A 316 -11.65 12.22 -11.07
N THR A 317 -12.77 12.68 -10.50
CA THR A 317 -13.84 11.80 -10.00
C THR A 317 -14.89 11.49 -11.07
N GLY A 318 -15.62 10.39 -10.89
CA GLY A 318 -16.59 9.89 -11.87
C GLY A 318 -15.97 9.32 -13.15
N TYR A 319 -14.69 8.91 -13.13
CA TYR A 319 -14.00 8.28 -14.26
C TYR A 319 -13.50 6.88 -13.90
N THR A 320 -13.68 5.92 -14.80
CA THR A 320 -13.14 4.56 -14.68
C THR A 320 -12.11 4.27 -15.77
N LEU A 321 -11.13 3.42 -15.45
CA LEU A 321 -10.22 2.87 -16.44
C LEU A 321 -10.95 1.80 -17.26
N VAL A 322 -10.93 1.94 -18.59
CA VAL A 322 -11.55 1.00 -19.53
C VAL A 322 -10.51 0.10 -20.18
N GLU A 323 -9.36 0.67 -20.54
CA GLU A 323 -8.31 -0.03 -21.29
C GLU A 323 -6.92 0.54 -20.99
N ALA A 324 -5.94 -0.35 -20.80
CA ALA A 324 -4.53 0.01 -20.88
C ALA A 324 -4.04 -0.13 -22.34
N ILE A 325 -3.43 0.92 -22.88
CA ILE A 325 -2.97 0.94 -24.28
C ILE A 325 -1.55 0.34 -24.34
N PRO A 326 -1.34 -0.80 -25.02
CA PRO A 326 -0.02 -1.42 -25.14
C PRO A 326 0.96 -0.61 -25.98
N ASN A 327 2.26 -0.81 -25.77
CA ASN A 327 3.25 -0.58 -26.82
C ASN A 327 3.19 -1.68 -27.90
N ALA A 328 3.89 -1.49 -29.02
CA ALA A 328 3.81 -2.36 -30.20
C ALA A 328 4.16 -3.84 -29.93
N ASP A 329 5.12 -4.11 -29.05
CA ASP A 329 5.55 -5.46 -28.65
C ASP A 329 4.84 -5.99 -27.39
N ARG A 330 3.86 -5.24 -26.86
CA ARG A 330 3.09 -5.57 -25.65
C ARG A 330 3.97 -5.86 -24.43
N SER A 331 5.16 -5.26 -24.36
CA SER A 331 6.08 -5.34 -23.22
C SER A 331 5.89 -4.20 -22.21
N GLY A 332 4.97 -3.28 -22.49
CA GLY A 332 4.67 -2.09 -21.70
C GLY A 332 3.35 -1.44 -22.09
N VAL A 333 3.06 -0.31 -21.45
CA VAL A 333 1.94 0.58 -21.80
C VAL A 333 2.47 1.92 -22.32
N VAL A 334 1.68 2.58 -23.16
CA VAL A 334 1.96 3.94 -23.68
C VAL A 334 0.86 4.95 -23.36
N GLY A 335 -0.28 4.47 -22.85
CA GLY A 335 -1.46 5.28 -22.58
C GLY A 335 -2.56 4.48 -21.91
N ALA A 336 -3.70 5.13 -21.70
CA ALA A 336 -4.90 4.52 -21.13
C ALA A 336 -6.15 5.17 -21.72
N ILE A 337 -7.23 4.39 -21.85
CA ILE A 337 -8.57 4.90 -22.15
C ILE A 337 -9.38 4.90 -20.86
N ILE A 338 -9.89 6.07 -20.51
CA ILE A 338 -10.80 6.28 -19.39
C ILE A 338 -12.17 6.73 -19.92
N ALA A 339 -13.22 6.49 -19.15
CA ALA A 339 -14.57 6.95 -19.47
C ALA A 339 -15.25 7.52 -18.25
N LYS A 340 -16.19 8.44 -18.44
CA LYS A 340 -17.11 8.79 -17.35
C LYS A 340 -17.87 7.55 -16.94
N CYS A 341 -18.20 7.42 -15.66
CA CYS A 341 -18.93 6.27 -15.15
C CYS A 341 -19.96 6.63 -14.09
N GLU A 342 -21.00 5.81 -14.03
CA GLU A 342 -22.00 5.81 -12.95
C GLU A 342 -22.08 4.39 -12.37
N ASN A 343 -22.05 4.25 -11.05
CA ASN A 343 -22.06 2.95 -10.39
C ASN A 343 -20.98 1.98 -10.92
N PHE A 344 -19.77 2.52 -11.17
CA PHE A 344 -18.63 1.79 -11.75
C PHE A 344 -18.85 1.26 -13.17
N LYS A 345 -19.95 1.64 -13.84
CA LYS A 345 -20.23 1.30 -15.23
C LYS A 345 -19.83 2.47 -16.14
N PRO A 346 -18.96 2.26 -17.14
CA PRO A 346 -18.59 3.31 -18.09
C PRO A 346 -19.81 3.75 -18.91
N ILE A 347 -19.89 5.05 -19.19
CA ILE A 347 -20.92 5.68 -20.02
C ILE A 347 -20.41 5.69 -21.47
N PRO A 348 -21.06 4.96 -22.39
CA PRO A 348 -20.63 4.91 -23.79
C PRO A 348 -20.59 6.29 -24.45
N GLY A 349 -19.60 6.54 -25.29
CA GLY A 349 -19.40 7.82 -25.99
C GLY A 349 -18.65 8.87 -25.18
N THR A 350 -18.20 8.55 -23.96
CA THR A 350 -17.41 9.45 -23.10
C THR A 350 -15.94 9.04 -22.98
N GLU A 351 -15.52 8.07 -23.78
CA GLU A 351 -14.18 7.52 -23.78
C GLU A 351 -13.16 8.54 -24.28
N VAL A 352 -12.13 8.75 -23.46
CA VAL A 352 -10.99 9.61 -23.78
C VAL A 352 -9.69 8.89 -23.46
N ARG A 353 -8.68 9.14 -24.29
CA ARG A 353 -7.33 8.61 -24.20
C ARG A 353 -6.43 9.62 -23.50
N ILE A 354 -5.57 9.09 -22.62
CA ILE A 354 -4.43 9.78 -22.01
C ILE A 354 -3.16 9.12 -22.55
N ASP A 355 -2.27 9.91 -23.15
CA ASP A 355 -1.00 9.46 -23.72
C ASP A 355 0.20 9.71 -22.79
N GLY A 356 1.32 9.06 -23.12
CA GLY A 356 2.59 9.25 -22.42
C GLY A 356 2.58 8.68 -21.01
N ILE A 357 1.81 7.60 -20.79
CA ILE A 357 1.81 6.80 -19.55
C ILE A 357 2.69 5.58 -19.78
N ASP A 358 3.62 5.30 -18.87
CA ASP A 358 4.48 4.10 -18.92
C ASP A 358 4.26 3.16 -17.72
N CYS A 359 3.38 3.53 -16.79
CA CYS A 359 2.94 2.69 -15.68
C CYS A 359 1.53 3.10 -15.21
N ILE A 360 0.67 2.12 -14.97
CA ILE A 360 -0.66 2.29 -14.38
C ILE A 360 -0.64 1.65 -12.99
N ASN A 361 -0.86 2.48 -11.97
CA ASN A 361 -0.87 2.12 -10.57
C ASN A 361 -2.31 1.91 -10.08
N ILE A 362 -2.72 0.65 -9.92
CA ILE A 362 -4.08 0.25 -9.55
C ILE A 362 -4.24 0.20 -8.03
N CYS A 363 -5.07 1.10 -7.50
CA CYS A 363 -5.31 1.33 -6.07
C CYS A 363 -6.80 1.15 -5.69
N THR A 364 -7.49 0.21 -6.34
CA THR A 364 -8.96 0.04 -6.25
C THR A 364 -9.42 -0.91 -5.14
N GLY A 365 -8.57 -1.20 -4.15
CA GLY A 365 -8.95 -1.95 -2.95
C GLY A 365 -8.07 -3.16 -2.63
N LEU A 366 -8.39 -3.80 -1.50
CA LEU A 366 -7.72 -4.97 -0.94
C LEU A 366 -8.74 -6.05 -0.57
N LEU A 367 -8.31 -7.30 -0.53
CA LEU A 367 -9.10 -8.47 -0.15
C LEU A 367 -8.48 -9.14 1.08
N PRO A 368 -9.21 -9.32 2.19
CA PRO A 368 -8.69 -10.01 3.37
C PRO A 368 -8.17 -11.42 3.06
N ASP A 369 -6.95 -11.74 3.53
CA ASP A 369 -6.39 -13.09 3.43
C ASP A 369 -6.88 -13.97 4.59
N SER A 370 -8.16 -14.34 4.50
CA SER A 370 -8.91 -14.98 5.58
C SER A 370 -9.00 -16.50 5.47
N GLN A 371 -8.26 -17.14 4.55
CA GLN A 371 -8.39 -18.59 4.29
C GLN A 371 -8.04 -19.43 5.53
N LEU A 372 -6.91 -19.11 6.19
CA LEU A 372 -6.50 -19.79 7.42
C LEU A 372 -7.46 -19.51 8.57
N MET A 373 -8.09 -18.32 8.62
CA MET A 373 -9.06 -17.98 9.65
C MET A 373 -10.30 -18.85 9.57
N ARG A 374 -10.79 -19.16 8.36
CA ARG A 374 -11.95 -20.04 8.15
C ARG A 374 -11.67 -21.45 8.67
N LYS A 375 -10.55 -22.05 8.25
CA LYS A 375 -10.16 -23.38 8.72
C LYS A 375 -9.83 -23.38 10.22
N GLY A 376 -9.20 -22.31 10.70
CA GLY A 376 -8.91 -22.10 12.11
C GLY A 376 -10.18 -22.08 12.96
N ALA A 377 -11.23 -21.40 12.52
CA ALA A 377 -12.51 -21.38 13.21
C ALA A 377 -13.15 -22.78 13.33
N GLU A 378 -13.00 -23.62 12.31
CA GLU A 378 -13.48 -25.01 12.36
C GLU A 378 -12.68 -25.88 13.33
N VAL A 379 -11.36 -25.71 13.41
CA VAL A 379 -10.46 -26.57 14.20
C VAL A 379 -10.28 -26.10 15.65
N PHE A 380 -10.19 -24.79 15.87
CA PHE A 380 -9.96 -24.18 17.18
C PHE A 380 -11.26 -23.66 17.82
N GLY A 381 -12.36 -23.54 17.07
CA GLY A 381 -13.61 -22.97 17.56
C GLY A 381 -13.42 -21.53 18.01
N ARG A 382 -13.85 -21.22 19.25
CA ARG A 382 -13.71 -19.88 19.85
C ARG A 382 -12.26 -19.45 20.08
N ALA A 383 -11.31 -20.40 20.10
CA ALA A 383 -9.89 -20.12 20.27
C ALA A 383 -9.17 -19.71 18.96
N CYS A 384 -9.91 -19.40 17.89
CA CYS A 384 -9.37 -18.82 16.66
C CYS A 384 -9.75 -17.35 16.57
N HIS A 385 -8.74 -16.49 16.51
CA HIS A 385 -8.88 -15.04 16.47
C HIS A 385 -8.37 -14.49 15.14
N GLY A 386 -9.04 -13.47 14.61
CA GLY A 386 -8.57 -12.71 13.46
C GLY A 386 -8.21 -11.28 13.85
N VAL A 387 -7.12 -10.74 13.29
CA VAL A 387 -6.68 -9.36 13.55
C VAL A 387 -6.19 -8.65 12.29
N GLY A 388 -6.27 -7.31 12.30
CA GLY A 388 -5.85 -6.45 11.19
C GLY A 388 -6.62 -6.74 9.89
N ASP A 389 -5.93 -6.54 8.75
CA ASP A 389 -6.54 -6.64 7.42
C ASP A 389 -7.03 -8.06 7.05
N ALA A 390 -6.65 -9.10 7.82
CA ALA A 390 -7.18 -10.44 7.65
C ALA A 390 -8.66 -10.57 8.01
N VAL A 391 -9.18 -9.64 8.82
CA VAL A 391 -10.60 -9.55 9.18
C VAL A 391 -11.28 -8.43 8.42
N ARG A 392 -10.69 -7.24 8.46
CA ARG A 392 -11.27 -6.04 7.89
C ARG A 392 -10.15 -5.11 7.46
N ILE A 393 -10.22 -4.65 6.21
CA ILE A 393 -9.30 -3.66 5.67
C ILE A 393 -9.43 -2.36 6.47
N GLY A 394 -8.31 -1.87 7.00
CA GLY A 394 -8.27 -0.65 7.79
C GLY A 394 -6.93 0.08 7.72
N GLU A 395 -6.79 1.13 8.52
CA GLU A 395 -5.53 1.85 8.67
C GLU A 395 -4.53 1.03 9.50
N GLY A 396 -3.23 1.29 9.31
CA GLY A 396 -2.18 0.61 10.08
C GLY A 396 -2.35 0.79 11.60
N THR A 397 -2.85 1.94 12.03
CA THR A 397 -3.21 2.22 13.43
C THR A 397 -4.28 1.26 13.95
N SER A 398 -5.35 1.04 13.17
CA SER A 398 -6.42 0.11 13.53
C SER A 398 -5.91 -1.33 13.64
N ALA A 399 -4.96 -1.73 12.78
CA ALA A 399 -4.34 -3.05 12.83
C ALA A 399 -3.56 -3.29 14.13
N VAL A 400 -2.77 -2.30 14.59
CA VAL A 400 -2.05 -2.36 15.88
C VAL A 400 -3.04 -2.43 17.04
N LEU A 401 -4.03 -1.54 17.08
CA LEU A 401 -5.00 -1.48 18.18
C LEU A 401 -5.82 -2.77 18.29
N ARG A 402 -6.26 -3.34 17.16
CA ARG A 402 -6.98 -4.62 17.14
C ARG A 402 -6.10 -5.78 17.60
N GLY A 403 -4.82 -5.79 17.23
CA GLY A 403 -3.86 -6.79 17.70
C GLY A 403 -3.71 -6.77 19.23
N ARG A 404 -3.53 -5.58 19.81
CA ARG A 404 -3.47 -5.41 21.27
C ARG A 404 -4.77 -5.86 21.93
N GLN A 405 -5.92 -5.51 21.36
CA GLN A 405 -7.24 -5.86 21.91
C GLN A 405 -7.45 -7.38 21.93
N CYS A 406 -7.06 -8.08 20.86
CA CYS A 406 -7.09 -9.54 20.79
C CYS A 406 -6.22 -10.20 21.87
N ALA A 407 -5.04 -9.64 22.18
CA ALA A 407 -4.22 -10.17 23.26
C ALA A 407 -4.89 -10.06 24.64
N PHE A 408 -5.68 -9.00 24.90
CA PHE A 408 -6.48 -8.90 26.13
C PHE A 408 -7.63 -9.93 26.16
N GLU A 409 -8.26 -10.20 25.02
CA GLU A 409 -9.31 -11.23 24.88
C GLU A 409 -8.72 -12.62 25.19
N ILE A 410 -7.56 -12.95 24.61
CA ILE A 410 -6.85 -14.21 24.88
C ILE A 410 -6.45 -14.33 26.35
N GLN A 411 -5.94 -13.25 26.97
CA GLN A 411 -5.60 -13.25 28.40
C GLN A 411 -6.80 -13.60 29.28
N GLN A 412 -7.98 -13.03 28.98
CA GLN A 412 -9.22 -13.33 29.70
C GLN A 412 -9.67 -14.79 29.48
N GLU A 413 -9.58 -15.30 28.24
CA GLU A 413 -9.90 -16.70 27.95
C GLU A 413 -8.99 -17.69 28.68
N LEU A 414 -7.72 -17.31 28.90
CA LEU A 414 -6.76 -18.08 29.70
C LEU A 414 -6.91 -17.85 31.22
N GLY A 415 -7.92 -17.10 31.66
CA GLY A 415 -8.18 -16.81 33.07
C GLY A 415 -7.18 -15.86 33.73
N LYS A 416 -6.37 -15.13 32.95
CA LYS A 416 -5.47 -14.10 33.51
C LYS A 416 -6.25 -12.83 33.83
N ARG A 417 -5.92 -12.22 34.97
CA ARG A 417 -6.47 -10.92 35.36
C ARG A 417 -5.88 -9.83 34.46
N ILE A 418 -6.76 -9.02 33.87
CA ILE A 418 -6.38 -7.85 33.07
C ILE A 418 -6.87 -6.56 33.74
N ASP A 419 -6.28 -5.43 33.37
CA ASP A 419 -6.85 -4.12 33.63
C ASP A 419 -8.02 -3.88 32.67
N TYR A 420 -9.25 -3.90 33.21
CA TYR A 420 -10.46 -3.75 32.42
C TYR A 420 -10.63 -2.33 31.86
N ASP A 421 -10.19 -1.30 32.58
CA ASP A 421 -10.26 0.10 32.12
C ASP A 421 -9.29 0.34 30.97
N ALA A 422 -8.12 -0.31 31.00
CA ALA A 422 -7.18 -0.31 29.88
C ALA A 422 -7.79 -0.99 28.64
N TYR A 423 -8.46 -2.13 28.80
CA TYR A 423 -9.16 -2.83 27.71
C TYR A 423 -10.28 -1.97 27.10
N LEU A 424 -11.11 -1.32 27.94
CA LEU A 424 -12.17 -0.43 27.46
C LEU A 424 -11.62 0.80 26.73
N THR A 425 -10.55 1.39 27.25
CA THR A 425 -9.86 2.52 26.60
C THR A 425 -9.34 2.12 25.22
N LEU A 426 -8.64 0.98 25.14
CA LEU A 426 -8.12 0.45 23.88
C LEU A 426 -9.24 0.13 22.88
N SER A 427 -10.36 -0.42 23.37
CA SER A 427 -11.53 -0.71 22.54
C SER A 427 -12.12 0.57 21.94
N LYS A 428 -12.20 1.64 22.73
CA LYS A 428 -12.62 2.96 22.25
C LYS A 428 -11.66 3.51 21.21
N GLU A 429 -10.35 3.46 21.47
CA GLU A 429 -9.32 3.91 20.52
C GLU A 429 -9.40 3.14 19.19
N TYR A 430 -9.63 1.83 19.24
CA TYR A 430 -9.83 1.02 18.04
C TYR A 430 -11.07 1.44 17.24
N ILE A 431 -12.20 1.71 17.90
CA ILE A 431 -13.42 2.22 17.25
C ILE A 431 -13.15 3.59 16.63
N ASP A 432 -12.54 4.50 17.39
CA ASP A 432 -12.24 5.87 16.94
C ASP A 432 -11.26 5.88 15.75
N SER A 433 -10.31 4.94 15.72
CA SER A 433 -9.34 4.82 14.61
C SER A 433 -9.97 4.46 13.26
N GLN A 434 -11.20 3.95 13.26
CA GLN A 434 -11.92 3.51 12.06
C GLN A 434 -12.89 4.57 11.51
N GLN A 435 -12.99 5.73 12.17
CA GLN A 435 -13.90 6.79 11.76
C GLN A 435 -13.41 7.49 10.49
N HIS A 436 -14.35 7.78 9.58
CA HIS A 436 -14.06 8.61 8.42
C HIS A 436 -13.89 10.07 8.85
N PRO A 437 -13.03 10.85 8.18
CA PRO A 437 -12.89 12.27 8.47
C PRO A 437 -14.21 13.02 8.32
N VAL A 438 -14.65 13.70 9.38
CA VAL A 438 -15.84 14.56 9.36
C VAL A 438 -15.40 16.00 9.33
N ARG A 439 -15.95 16.82 8.41
CA ARG A 439 -15.61 18.25 8.35
C ARG A 439 -16.17 18.96 9.58
N VAL A 440 -15.30 19.64 10.33
CA VAL A 440 -15.64 20.35 11.58
C VAL A 440 -15.53 21.86 11.38
N LEU A 441 -14.58 22.31 10.55
CA LEU A 441 -14.37 23.72 10.22
C LEU A 441 -14.58 23.96 8.73
N GLN A 442 -15.09 25.14 8.38
CA GLN A 442 -15.13 25.60 6.98
C GLN A 442 -13.79 26.18 6.55
N GLU A 443 -13.17 26.97 7.44
CA GLU A 443 -11.91 27.67 7.22
C GLU A 443 -10.96 27.48 8.42
N PRO A 444 -9.64 27.57 8.21
CA PRO A 444 -8.68 27.48 9.29
C PRO A 444 -8.76 28.68 10.24
N ARG A 445 -8.45 28.46 11.51
CA ARG A 445 -8.34 29.55 12.49
C ARG A 445 -7.03 30.30 12.28
N ILE A 446 -7.12 31.60 12.01
CA ILE A 446 -5.97 32.48 11.79
C ILE A 446 -5.80 33.47 12.96
N PRO A 447 -4.59 33.94 13.25
CA PRO A 447 -4.38 34.97 14.29
C PRO A 447 -4.92 36.34 13.85
N SER A 448 -5.03 37.31 14.76
CA SER A 448 -5.34 38.69 14.40
C SER A 448 -4.20 39.34 13.61
N ALA A 449 -4.51 40.36 12.80
CA ALA A 449 -3.50 41.11 12.04
C ALA A 449 -2.37 41.68 12.93
N GLU A 450 -2.72 42.20 14.12
CA GLU A 450 -1.74 42.66 15.12
C GLU A 450 -0.80 41.52 15.57
N ARG A 451 -1.37 40.34 15.83
CA ARG A 451 -0.56 39.17 16.21
C ARG A 451 0.32 38.72 15.06
N MET A 452 -0.16 38.72 13.82
CA MET A 452 0.65 38.38 12.64
C MET A 452 1.89 39.28 12.52
N ALA A 453 1.72 40.59 12.74
CA ALA A 453 2.80 41.57 12.64
C ALA A 453 3.87 41.40 13.74
N LYS A 454 3.48 40.92 14.93
CA LYS A 454 4.37 40.84 16.10
C LYS A 454 5.43 39.74 15.99
N ALA A 455 5.07 38.56 15.49
CA ALA A 455 5.97 37.41 15.42
C ALA A 455 5.46 36.36 14.44
N GLY A 456 6.37 35.49 13.98
CA GLY A 456 6.00 34.32 13.20
C GLY A 456 4.96 33.45 13.90
N PHE A 457 4.22 32.68 13.11
CA PHE A 457 3.17 31.79 13.58
C PHE A 457 2.98 30.62 12.61
N VAL A 458 2.19 29.63 13.01
CA VAL A 458 1.75 28.54 12.14
C VAL A 458 0.24 28.56 12.01
N VAL A 459 -0.27 28.07 10.90
CA VAL A 459 -1.70 27.81 10.70
C VAL A 459 -1.91 26.32 10.51
N ALA A 460 -2.91 25.78 11.20
CA ALA A 460 -3.36 24.41 11.06
C ALA A 460 -4.60 24.37 10.15
N ASP A 461 -4.41 23.99 8.90
CA ASP A 461 -5.45 23.75 7.90
C ASP A 461 -6.02 22.32 7.99
N CYS A 462 -6.14 21.82 9.21
CA CYS A 462 -6.68 20.49 9.49
C CYS A 462 -8.15 20.65 9.86
N LEU A 463 -9.01 20.71 8.84
CA LEU A 463 -10.43 21.09 8.98
C LEU A 463 -11.37 19.94 9.39
N TYR A 464 -10.82 18.73 9.52
CA TYR A 464 -11.59 17.49 9.73
C TYR A 464 -11.23 16.84 11.07
N GLY A 465 -12.24 16.26 11.74
CA GLY A 465 -12.06 15.37 12.88
C GLY A 465 -11.71 13.96 12.41
N PHE A 466 -10.53 13.48 12.79
CA PHE A 466 -10.10 12.09 12.65
C PHE A 466 -9.01 11.72 13.70
N ALA A 467 -8.68 10.44 13.79
CA ALA A 467 -7.76 9.86 14.77
C ALA A 467 -6.26 10.16 14.51
N CYS A 468 -5.86 11.41 14.72
CA CYS A 468 -4.47 11.88 14.61
C CYS A 468 -4.21 13.03 15.60
N ASN A 469 -3.10 13.03 16.34
CA ASN A 469 -2.66 14.16 17.18
C ASN A 469 -1.12 14.40 17.36
N PRO A 470 -0.19 13.95 16.47
CA PRO A 470 1.26 14.23 16.64
C PRO A 470 1.62 15.71 16.82
N CYS A 471 0.83 16.62 16.22
CA CYS A 471 1.03 18.06 16.34
C CYS A 471 0.96 18.56 17.80
N SER A 472 0.09 17.98 18.63
CA SER A 472 -0.06 18.38 20.04
C SER A 472 1.18 18.03 20.86
N PHE A 473 1.83 16.90 20.57
CA PHE A 473 3.07 16.50 21.22
C PHE A 473 4.30 17.27 20.75
N SER A 474 4.22 17.89 19.57
CA SER A 474 5.35 18.61 18.97
C SER A 474 5.61 19.98 19.60
N CYS A 475 4.59 20.59 20.19
CA CYS A 475 4.66 21.98 20.65
C CYS A 475 5.23 22.06 22.06
N LYS A 476 6.50 22.45 22.18
CA LYS A 476 7.18 22.69 23.47
C LYS A 476 6.48 23.74 24.34
N GLN A 477 5.79 24.69 23.72
CA GLN A 477 5.02 25.74 24.41
C GLN A 477 3.60 25.31 24.79
N LYS A 478 3.20 24.07 24.45
CA LYS A 478 1.82 23.57 24.62
C LYS A 478 0.76 24.48 23.98
N ALA A 479 1.12 25.19 22.91
CA ALA A 479 0.23 26.05 22.17
C ALA A 479 -0.74 25.27 21.26
N ILE A 480 -0.45 24.01 20.94
CA ILE A 480 -1.30 23.18 20.05
C ILE A 480 -2.00 22.11 20.87
N THR A 481 -3.33 22.08 20.83
CA THR A 481 -4.14 21.06 21.53
C THR A 481 -5.10 20.37 20.57
N LYS A 482 -5.35 19.08 20.81
CA LYS A 482 -6.38 18.30 20.10
C LYS A 482 -6.89 17.23 21.06
N SER A 483 -8.03 17.49 21.69
CA SER A 483 -8.53 16.72 22.83
C SER A 483 -9.19 15.39 22.45
N SER A 484 -9.67 15.25 21.21
CA SER A 484 -10.33 14.02 20.73
C SER A 484 -10.12 13.79 19.23
N THR A 485 -10.61 12.66 18.75
CA THR A 485 -10.67 12.32 17.33
C THR A 485 -11.72 13.14 16.59
N SER A 486 -12.74 13.66 17.27
CA SER A 486 -13.85 14.40 16.66
C SER A 486 -13.61 15.92 16.53
N VAL A 487 -12.46 16.44 16.97
CA VAL A 487 -12.12 17.87 16.91
C VAL A 487 -10.91 18.12 16.02
N THR A 488 -10.76 19.36 15.56
CA THR A 488 -9.57 19.85 14.87
C THR A 488 -8.51 20.30 15.89
N PRO A 489 -7.22 20.35 15.52
CA PRO A 489 -6.21 20.99 16.35
C PRO A 489 -6.53 22.48 16.55
N VAL A 490 -6.26 22.98 17.76
CA VAL A 490 -6.42 24.38 18.15
C VAL A 490 -5.06 24.95 18.49
N ILE A 491 -4.76 26.14 17.94
CA ILE A 491 -3.53 26.88 18.22
C ILE A 491 -3.88 28.08 19.10
N ASP A 492 -3.26 28.13 20.28
CA ASP A 492 -3.22 29.30 21.14
C ASP A 492 -2.10 30.23 20.65
N TYR A 493 -2.48 31.32 19.98
CA TYR A 493 -1.54 32.24 19.35
C TYR A 493 -0.77 33.11 20.35
N ASP A 494 -1.24 33.25 21.58
CA ASP A 494 -0.54 33.96 22.65
C ASP A 494 0.64 33.13 23.18
N LYS A 495 0.48 31.81 23.23
CA LYS A 495 1.55 30.86 23.55
C LYS A 495 2.45 30.53 22.36
N CYS A 496 1.97 30.69 21.13
CA CYS A 496 2.74 30.37 19.94
C CYS A 496 3.88 31.38 19.76
N ILE A 497 5.13 30.91 19.78
CA ILE A 497 6.32 31.76 19.58
C ILE A 497 6.84 31.76 18.13
N GLY A 498 6.20 31.03 17.21
CA GLY A 498 6.61 31.00 15.81
C GLY A 498 7.93 30.27 15.51
N CYS A 499 8.31 29.24 16.27
CA CYS A 499 9.55 28.49 16.02
C CYS A 499 9.49 27.52 14.82
N MET A 500 8.29 27.26 14.27
CA MET A 500 8.01 26.38 13.13
C MET A 500 8.35 24.89 13.32
N ASP A 501 8.67 24.43 14.53
CA ASP A 501 9.04 23.01 14.76
C ASP A 501 7.90 22.03 14.41
N CYS A 502 6.65 22.41 14.68
CA CYS A 502 5.47 21.60 14.39
C CYS A 502 5.21 21.40 12.89
N VAL A 503 5.74 22.27 12.01
CA VAL A 503 5.60 22.13 10.54
C VAL A 503 6.19 20.81 10.07
N SER A 504 7.35 20.42 10.60
CA SER A 504 8.01 19.15 10.28
C SER A 504 7.27 17.90 10.78
N GLN A 505 6.27 18.06 11.67
CA GLN A 505 5.51 16.94 12.22
C GLN A 505 4.21 16.69 11.45
N CYS A 506 3.92 17.51 10.43
CA CYS A 506 2.74 17.41 9.59
C CYS A 506 3.18 17.33 8.12
N PRO A 507 3.64 16.15 7.63
CA PRO A 507 4.43 16.00 6.41
C PRO A 507 3.66 16.35 5.12
N GLY A 508 3.50 17.65 4.85
CA GLY A 508 2.74 18.17 3.72
C GLY A 508 1.22 18.14 3.90
N LEU A 509 0.71 17.84 5.10
CA LEU A 509 -0.72 17.60 5.29
C LEU A 509 -1.51 18.87 5.61
N ALA A 510 -1.17 19.57 6.70
CA ALA A 510 -2.04 20.61 7.22
C ALA A 510 -1.41 21.70 8.10
N ILE A 511 -0.11 21.67 8.43
CA ILE A 511 0.51 22.73 9.26
C ILE A 511 1.55 23.49 8.43
N PHE A 512 1.36 24.81 8.33
CA PHE A 512 2.19 25.70 7.53
C PHE A 512 2.65 26.89 8.37
N GLY A 513 3.91 27.30 8.24
CA GLY A 513 4.47 28.41 9.00
C GLY A 513 4.60 29.69 8.17
N TYR A 514 4.46 30.83 8.83
CA TYR A 514 4.45 32.15 8.21
C TYR A 514 5.24 33.17 9.03
N ARG A 515 5.93 34.05 8.31
CA ARG A 515 6.48 35.32 8.82
C ARG A 515 6.08 36.41 7.84
N THR A 516 4.99 37.11 8.15
CA THR A 516 4.41 38.12 7.26
C THR A 516 5.28 39.37 7.16
N ASP A 517 5.96 39.75 8.26
CA ASP A 517 6.94 40.85 8.34
C ASP A 517 8.07 40.72 7.31
N LYS A 518 8.48 39.48 7.04
CA LYS A 518 9.57 39.16 6.08
C LYS A 518 9.07 38.56 4.77
N ARG A 519 7.75 38.40 4.60
CA ARG A 519 7.14 37.66 3.48
C ARG A 519 7.78 36.27 3.28
N GLN A 520 7.94 35.52 4.37
CA GLN A 520 8.55 34.19 4.36
C GLN A 520 7.53 33.11 4.73
N LEU A 521 7.54 32.01 3.97
CA LEU A 521 6.75 30.82 4.22
C LEU A 521 7.64 29.66 4.66
N PHE A 522 7.16 28.83 5.57
CA PHE A 522 7.84 27.65 6.08
C PHE A 522 6.97 26.44 5.75
N LEU A 523 7.34 25.76 4.66
CA LEU A 523 6.51 24.73 4.04
C LEU A 523 7.21 23.36 4.16
N PRO A 524 6.51 22.31 4.62
CA PRO A 524 7.09 20.98 4.74
C PRO A 524 7.38 20.37 3.36
N VAL A 525 8.53 19.72 3.22
CA VAL A 525 8.98 19.13 1.96
C VAL A 525 9.65 17.77 2.21
N GLU A 526 9.20 16.73 1.49
CA GLU A 526 9.81 15.38 1.48
C GLU A 526 10.23 14.95 0.07
N VAL A 527 10.40 15.92 -0.83
CA VAL A 527 10.96 15.75 -2.18
C VAL A 527 12.25 16.54 -2.29
N ALA A 528 13.14 16.17 -3.21
CA ALA A 528 14.36 16.93 -3.43
C ALA A 528 14.02 18.34 -3.94
N VAL A 529 14.55 19.36 -3.28
CA VAL A 529 14.46 20.76 -3.72
C VAL A 529 15.78 21.46 -3.47
N GLU A 530 16.22 22.24 -4.44
CA GLU A 530 17.46 23.00 -4.36
C GLU A 530 17.22 24.41 -3.80
N THR A 531 18.22 24.94 -3.10
CA THR A 531 18.21 26.34 -2.67
C THR A 531 18.42 27.24 -3.89
N GLY A 532 17.66 28.32 -4.00
CA GLY A 532 17.64 29.22 -5.16
C GLY A 532 16.63 28.82 -6.24
N ALA A 533 15.93 27.69 -6.09
CA ALA A 533 14.90 27.29 -7.06
C ALA A 533 13.73 28.28 -7.08
N GLU A 534 13.37 28.76 -8.27
CA GLU A 534 12.14 29.54 -8.48
C GLU A 534 10.92 28.62 -8.39
N VAL A 535 9.89 29.08 -7.66
CA VAL A 535 8.69 28.30 -7.38
C VAL A 535 7.43 29.09 -7.66
N PHE A 536 6.38 28.38 -8.08
CA PHE A 536 5.01 28.85 -7.91
C PHE A 536 4.54 28.48 -6.51
N LEU A 537 3.92 29.43 -5.81
CA LEU A 537 3.17 29.17 -4.60
C LEU A 537 1.80 28.65 -4.97
N VAL A 538 1.31 27.63 -4.26
CA VAL A 538 0.04 26.97 -4.57
C VAL A 538 -0.88 26.85 -3.38
N ASP A 539 -2.18 26.86 -3.61
CA ASP A 539 -3.22 26.55 -2.63
C ASP A 539 -3.44 25.03 -2.46
N ASP A 540 -4.48 24.65 -1.73
CA ASP A 540 -4.87 23.24 -1.52
C ASP A 540 -5.36 22.51 -2.76
N ASN A 541 -5.71 23.26 -3.81
CA ASN A 541 -6.11 22.74 -5.10
C ASN A 541 -4.94 22.63 -6.09
N GLY A 542 -3.73 23.08 -5.71
CA GLY A 542 -2.59 23.17 -6.62
C GLY A 542 -2.65 24.39 -7.55
N ALA A 543 -3.61 25.30 -7.36
CA ALA A 543 -3.75 26.51 -8.14
C ALA A 543 -2.68 27.53 -7.75
N LYS A 544 -2.12 28.24 -8.74
CA LYS A 544 -1.07 29.24 -8.50
C LYS A 544 -1.66 30.45 -7.78
N VAL A 545 -1.09 30.79 -6.62
CA VAL A 545 -1.49 31.97 -5.82
C VAL A 545 -0.40 33.04 -5.73
N GLY A 546 0.83 32.70 -6.15
CA GLY A 546 1.96 33.61 -6.16
C GLY A 546 3.24 32.96 -6.66
N GLU A 547 4.34 33.68 -6.50
CA GLU A 547 5.70 33.31 -6.93
C GLU A 547 6.70 33.61 -5.80
N GLY A 548 7.77 32.83 -5.77
CA GLY A 548 8.86 33.02 -4.82
C GLY A 548 10.09 32.20 -5.15
N VAL A 549 11.05 32.22 -4.23
CA VAL A 549 12.31 31.48 -4.33
C VAL A 549 12.56 30.69 -3.05
N VAL A 550 13.02 29.43 -3.17
CA VAL A 550 13.46 28.63 -2.03
C VAL A 550 14.76 29.23 -1.48
N SER A 551 14.66 30.04 -0.43
CA SER A 551 15.80 30.72 0.19
C SER A 551 16.75 29.78 0.93
N ARG A 552 16.22 28.71 1.53
CA ARG A 552 16.97 27.63 2.18
C ARG A 552 16.07 26.46 2.53
N VAL A 553 16.67 25.30 2.81
CA VAL A 553 15.98 24.10 3.32
C VAL A 553 16.53 23.74 4.70
N ILE A 554 15.64 23.63 5.69
CA ILE A 554 15.98 23.21 7.05
C ILE A 554 15.83 21.70 7.13
N LEU A 555 16.96 20.99 7.28
CA LEU A 555 16.97 19.54 7.43
C LEU A 555 16.42 19.13 8.80
N LYS A 556 15.59 18.08 8.83
CA LYS A 556 14.96 17.58 10.06
C LYS A 556 15.27 16.10 10.26
N PRO A 557 15.45 15.63 11.52
CA PRO A 557 15.78 14.22 11.80
C PRO A 557 14.75 13.22 11.27
N ASN A 558 13.47 13.59 11.26
CA ASN A 558 12.39 12.76 10.75
C ASN A 558 12.28 12.77 9.21
N LYS A 559 13.20 13.45 8.52
CA LYS A 559 13.27 13.65 7.06
C LYS A 559 12.10 14.42 6.44
N THR A 560 11.21 14.97 7.26
CA THR A 560 10.25 15.98 6.82
C THR A 560 10.90 17.36 6.95
N ASN A 561 11.65 17.72 5.92
CA ASN A 561 12.39 18.98 5.89
C ASN A 561 11.42 20.17 5.79
N VAL A 562 11.91 21.38 6.07
CA VAL A 562 11.12 22.61 5.95
C VAL A 562 11.80 23.53 4.94
N ALA A 563 11.17 23.75 3.79
CA ALA A 563 11.58 24.75 2.83
C ALA A 563 11.17 26.14 3.33
N VAL A 564 12.12 27.07 3.34
CA VAL A 564 11.85 28.48 3.62
C VAL A 564 11.74 29.19 2.27
N VAL A 565 10.53 29.58 1.89
CA VAL A 565 10.25 30.25 0.62
C VAL A 565 10.14 31.75 0.87
N GLN A 566 10.98 32.53 0.19
CA GLN A 566 10.87 33.97 0.13
C GLN A 566 9.83 34.32 -0.95
N VAL A 567 8.80 35.08 -0.59
CA VAL A 567 7.71 35.41 -1.51
C VAL A 567 8.05 36.69 -2.27
N ASP A 568 8.08 36.61 -3.59
CA ASP A 568 8.30 37.75 -4.47
C ASP A 568 6.97 38.46 -4.72
N LYS A 569 5.96 37.69 -5.14
CA LYS A 569 4.66 38.22 -5.58
C LYS A 569 3.53 37.31 -5.15
N MET A 570 2.45 37.90 -4.64
CA MET A 570 1.15 37.23 -4.51
C MET A 570 0.19 37.81 -5.55
N TYR A 571 -0.65 36.97 -6.15
CA TYR A 571 -1.53 37.41 -7.23
C TYR A 571 -2.76 38.18 -6.74
N ALA A 572 -3.20 37.92 -5.51
CA ALA A 572 -4.37 38.58 -4.92
C ALA A 572 -4.04 39.89 -4.18
N GLY A 573 -2.79 40.38 -4.26
CA GLY A 573 -2.33 41.63 -3.63
C GLY A 573 -1.27 41.42 -2.55
N ASP A 574 -0.87 42.49 -1.86
CA ASP A 574 0.30 42.49 -0.95
C ASP A 574 -0.01 42.44 0.55
N GLY A 575 -1.28 42.28 0.91
CA GLY A 575 -1.70 42.19 2.31
C GLY A 575 -1.07 40.99 3.03
N PRO A 576 -0.76 41.10 4.34
CA PRO A 576 -0.16 39.99 5.10
C PRO A 576 -1.06 38.74 5.13
N GLU A 577 -2.37 38.95 5.16
CA GLU A 577 -3.42 37.91 5.08
C GLU A 577 -3.33 37.08 3.78
N VAL A 578 -2.90 37.71 2.67
CA VAL A 578 -2.83 37.08 1.35
C VAL A 578 -1.77 35.98 1.32
N LEU A 579 -0.68 36.12 2.10
CA LEU A 579 0.36 35.09 2.21
C LEU A 579 -0.21 33.76 2.73
N LEU A 580 -1.29 33.82 3.53
CA LEU A 580 -2.00 32.65 4.03
C LEU A 580 -2.88 31.97 2.96
N GLN A 581 -2.81 32.35 1.69
CA GLN A 581 -3.40 31.55 0.60
C GLN A 581 -2.44 30.44 0.13
N ALA A 582 -1.14 30.63 0.33
CA ALA A 582 -0.13 29.63 -0.02
C ALA A 582 -0.13 28.48 0.99
N ARG A 583 -0.25 27.25 0.50
CA ARG A 583 -0.26 25.99 1.27
C ARG A 583 0.81 25.01 0.79
N GLY A 584 1.45 25.30 -0.32
CA GLY A 584 2.55 24.54 -0.86
C GLY A 584 3.31 25.37 -1.88
N PHE A 585 4.26 24.72 -2.54
CA PHE A 585 4.98 25.30 -3.66
C PHE A 585 5.36 24.20 -4.65
N ILE A 586 5.55 24.59 -5.90
CA ILE A 586 6.04 23.72 -6.97
C ILE A 586 7.14 24.47 -7.71
N VAL A 587 8.31 23.84 -7.91
CA VAL A 587 9.38 24.40 -8.75
C VAL A 587 8.82 24.72 -10.14
N LYS A 588 9.06 25.92 -10.67
CA LYS A 588 8.38 26.39 -11.89
C LYS A 588 8.52 25.41 -13.06
N ALA A 589 9.71 24.83 -13.24
CA ALA A 589 10.01 23.83 -14.28
C ALA A 589 9.26 22.49 -14.10
N ASN A 590 8.74 22.22 -12.91
CA ASN A 590 8.01 21.00 -12.56
C ASN A 590 6.50 21.23 -12.44
N TYR A 591 6.00 22.46 -12.66
CA TYR A 591 4.57 22.72 -12.65
C TYR A 591 3.92 21.88 -13.76
N PRO A 592 2.84 21.12 -13.45
CA PRO A 592 2.23 20.21 -14.42
C PRO A 592 1.64 20.98 -15.60
N GLU A 593 1.83 20.45 -16.81
CA GLU A 593 1.03 20.85 -17.96
C GLU A 593 -0.41 20.33 -17.82
N PRO A 594 -1.40 21.03 -18.39
CA PRO A 594 -2.77 20.54 -18.43
C PRO A 594 -2.86 19.13 -19.02
N LEU A 595 -3.70 18.29 -18.44
CA LEU A 595 -3.93 16.94 -18.93
C LEU A 595 -4.66 16.98 -20.28
N GLU A 596 -4.02 16.45 -21.32
CA GLU A 596 -4.64 16.30 -22.64
C GLU A 596 -5.54 15.06 -22.67
N LEU A 597 -6.81 15.26 -23.06
CA LEU A 597 -7.81 14.22 -23.17
C LEU A 597 -8.28 14.15 -24.63
N VAL A 598 -7.94 13.07 -25.33
CA VAL A 598 -8.27 12.90 -26.75
C VAL A 598 -9.43 11.93 -26.87
N PRO A 599 -10.54 12.24 -27.57
CA PRO A 599 -11.61 11.28 -27.82
C PRO A 599 -11.06 9.97 -28.41
N ALA A 600 -11.45 8.84 -27.85
CA ALA A 600 -10.96 7.54 -28.28
C ALA A 600 -12.07 6.50 -28.27
N LYS A 601 -11.88 5.39 -28.98
CA LYS A 601 -12.74 4.21 -28.89
C LYS A 601 -11.90 3.06 -28.37
N PRO A 602 -12.38 2.30 -27.37
CA PRO A 602 -11.68 1.11 -26.90
C PRO A 602 -11.81 -0.01 -27.92
N ASP A 603 -10.81 -0.89 -27.98
CA ASP A 603 -10.78 -2.02 -28.91
C ASP A 603 -11.88 -3.04 -28.61
N ASP A 604 -12.37 -3.82 -29.57
CA ASP A 604 -13.46 -4.79 -29.34
C ASP A 604 -13.08 -6.03 -28.50
N GLU A 605 -11.83 -6.10 -28.00
CA GLU A 605 -11.37 -7.21 -27.17
C GLU A 605 -12.11 -7.29 -25.81
N SER A 606 -12.44 -8.52 -25.39
CA SER A 606 -13.07 -8.79 -24.09
C SER A 606 -12.04 -8.81 -22.96
N SER A 607 -12.41 -8.31 -21.78
CA SER A 607 -11.58 -8.40 -20.58
C SER A 607 -11.47 -9.85 -20.07
N TYR A 608 -10.35 -10.15 -19.41
CA TYR A 608 -10.11 -11.45 -18.81
C TYR A 608 -10.60 -11.45 -17.36
N ILE A 609 -11.15 -12.57 -16.88
CA ILE A 609 -11.50 -12.74 -15.47
C ILE A 609 -10.46 -13.61 -14.77
N CYS A 610 -10.00 -14.68 -15.41
CA CYS A 610 -8.90 -15.52 -14.93
C CYS A 610 -7.73 -15.46 -15.90
N HIS A 611 -6.65 -14.78 -15.51
CA HIS A 611 -5.45 -14.70 -16.35
C HIS A 611 -4.77 -16.06 -16.49
N CYS A 612 -4.68 -16.85 -15.41
CA CYS A 612 -4.01 -18.15 -15.43
C CYS A 612 -4.58 -19.12 -16.47
N GLU A 613 -5.91 -19.14 -16.63
CA GLU A 613 -6.64 -20.05 -17.52
C GLU A 613 -7.17 -19.34 -18.78
N ASP A 614 -6.81 -18.07 -18.99
CA ASP A 614 -7.27 -17.23 -20.11
C ASP A 614 -8.81 -17.21 -20.31
N VAL A 615 -9.55 -17.20 -19.20
CA VAL A 615 -11.03 -17.14 -19.18
C VAL A 615 -11.49 -15.70 -19.37
N ARG A 616 -12.22 -15.42 -20.45
CA ARG A 616 -12.75 -14.08 -20.76
C ARG A 616 -14.13 -13.86 -20.13
N LEU A 617 -14.46 -12.61 -19.85
CA LEU A 617 -15.79 -12.23 -19.38
C LEU A 617 -16.88 -12.63 -20.39
N ALA A 618 -16.64 -12.40 -21.70
CA ALA A 618 -17.59 -12.79 -22.74
C ALA A 618 -17.89 -14.30 -22.75
N ASP A 619 -16.87 -15.15 -22.53
CA ASP A 619 -17.05 -16.60 -22.47
C ASP A 619 -17.92 -16.99 -21.26
N LEU A 620 -17.72 -16.35 -20.09
CA LEU A 620 -18.55 -16.57 -18.92
C LEU A 620 -20.00 -16.13 -19.14
N LEU A 621 -20.23 -14.95 -19.74
CA LEU A 621 -21.58 -14.46 -20.01
C LEU A 621 -22.34 -15.40 -20.95
N LYS A 622 -21.67 -15.95 -21.97
CA LYS A 622 -22.25 -16.97 -22.85
C LYS A 622 -22.56 -18.26 -22.10
N LEU A 623 -21.67 -18.75 -21.23
CA LEU A 623 -21.91 -19.96 -20.43
C LEU A 623 -23.05 -19.80 -19.41
N LEU A 624 -23.30 -18.57 -18.97
CA LEU A 624 -24.28 -18.24 -17.93
C LEU A 624 -25.57 -17.64 -18.50
N GLU A 625 -25.77 -17.71 -19.81
CA GLU A 625 -26.96 -17.17 -20.47
C GLU A 625 -28.24 -17.71 -19.82
N GLY A 626 -29.17 -16.80 -19.49
CA GLY A 626 -30.43 -17.12 -18.82
C GLY A 626 -30.34 -17.39 -17.31
N ARG A 627 -29.13 -17.36 -16.70
CA ARG A 627 -28.97 -17.56 -15.24
C ARG A 627 -28.90 -16.23 -14.50
N THR A 628 -29.41 -16.19 -13.28
CA THR A 628 -29.30 -15.05 -12.36
C THR A 628 -28.39 -15.34 -11.16
N SER A 629 -28.04 -16.60 -10.93
CA SER A 629 -27.08 -17.00 -9.89
C SER A 629 -26.30 -18.26 -10.26
N ILE A 630 -25.13 -18.43 -9.65
CA ILE A 630 -24.29 -19.62 -9.76
C ILE A 630 -23.41 -19.77 -8.52
N THR A 631 -23.10 -21.00 -8.10
CA THR A 631 -22.13 -21.21 -7.03
C THR A 631 -20.69 -21.07 -7.55
N ALA A 632 -19.76 -20.64 -6.70
CA ALA A 632 -18.35 -20.56 -7.06
C ALA A 632 -17.84 -21.91 -7.56
N GLN A 633 -18.21 -23.02 -6.91
CA GLN A 633 -17.77 -24.35 -7.33
C GLN A 633 -18.30 -24.71 -8.71
N GLU A 634 -19.58 -24.50 -9.00
CA GLU A 634 -20.13 -24.77 -10.33
C GLU A 634 -19.43 -23.90 -11.39
N LEU A 635 -19.27 -22.60 -11.12
CA LEU A 635 -18.54 -21.68 -12.00
C LEU A 635 -17.14 -22.21 -12.33
N LYS A 636 -16.41 -22.70 -11.31
CA LYS A 636 -15.09 -23.31 -11.49
C LYS A 636 -15.11 -24.59 -12.32
N HIS A 637 -16.10 -25.47 -12.14
CA HIS A 637 -16.19 -26.71 -12.91
C HIS A 637 -16.47 -26.44 -14.39
N ILE A 638 -17.39 -25.52 -14.70
CA ILE A 638 -17.81 -25.26 -16.08
C ILE A 638 -16.87 -24.32 -16.85
N SER A 639 -16.06 -23.50 -16.15
CA SER A 639 -15.20 -22.48 -16.78
C SER A 639 -13.71 -22.62 -16.50
N ARG A 640 -13.30 -23.57 -15.64
CA ARG A 640 -11.92 -23.72 -15.12
C ARG A 640 -11.42 -22.55 -14.27
N LEU A 641 -12.26 -21.55 -13.98
CA LEU A 641 -11.91 -20.40 -13.15
C LEU A 641 -11.43 -20.88 -11.76
N GLY A 642 -10.24 -20.42 -11.34
CA GLY A 642 -9.63 -20.81 -10.07
C GLY A 642 -8.81 -22.11 -10.09
N MET A 643 -8.53 -22.67 -11.28
CA MET A 643 -7.61 -23.80 -11.46
C MET A 643 -6.12 -23.42 -11.47
N GLY A 644 -5.79 -22.15 -11.71
CA GLY A 644 -4.39 -21.69 -11.70
C GLY A 644 -3.70 -21.65 -10.32
N PRO A 645 -2.40 -21.31 -10.27
CA PRO A 645 -1.56 -21.34 -9.06
C PRO A 645 -2.07 -20.50 -7.89
N CYS A 646 -2.83 -19.42 -8.16
CA CYS A 646 -3.45 -18.58 -7.14
C CYS A 646 -4.70 -19.21 -6.50
N ARG A 647 -5.17 -20.36 -7.00
CA ARG A 647 -6.36 -21.10 -6.53
C ARG A 647 -7.65 -20.31 -6.54
N GLY A 648 -7.69 -19.30 -7.38
CA GLY A 648 -8.83 -18.43 -7.56
C GLY A 648 -9.04 -17.36 -6.50
N SER A 649 -8.05 -17.15 -5.61
CA SER A 649 -8.00 -15.98 -4.72
C SER A 649 -8.06 -14.64 -5.48
N ARG A 650 -7.67 -14.62 -6.77
CA ARG A 650 -7.72 -13.45 -7.66
C ARG A 650 -9.00 -13.40 -8.50
N CYS A 651 -9.26 -14.48 -9.24
CA CYS A 651 -10.29 -14.46 -10.28
C CYS A 651 -11.72 -14.61 -9.73
N LEU A 652 -11.94 -15.21 -8.55
CA LEU A 652 -13.28 -15.29 -7.99
C LEU A 652 -13.83 -13.91 -7.56
N PRO A 653 -13.07 -13.08 -6.82
CA PRO A 653 -13.48 -11.69 -6.56
C PRO A 653 -13.76 -10.89 -7.83
N ARG A 654 -12.91 -11.05 -8.86
CA ARG A 654 -13.12 -10.44 -10.19
C ARG A 654 -14.41 -10.91 -10.84
N ALA A 655 -14.69 -12.21 -10.81
CA ALA A 655 -15.93 -12.79 -11.33
C ALA A 655 -17.16 -12.25 -10.58
N LYS A 656 -17.12 -12.26 -9.24
CA LYS A 656 -18.17 -11.71 -8.38
C LYS A 656 -18.47 -10.26 -8.72
N GLN A 657 -17.45 -9.42 -8.92
CA GLN A 657 -17.62 -8.02 -9.28
C GLN A 657 -18.16 -7.86 -10.71
N ALA A 658 -17.54 -8.51 -11.68
CA ALA A 658 -17.85 -8.33 -13.09
C ALA A 658 -19.25 -8.87 -13.45
N LEU A 659 -19.58 -10.08 -13.01
CA LEU A 659 -20.86 -10.74 -13.32
C LEU A 659 -22.06 -10.05 -12.65
N ARG A 660 -21.85 -9.42 -11.48
CA ARG A 660 -22.89 -8.63 -10.81
C ARG A 660 -23.42 -7.50 -11.68
N ALA A 661 -22.58 -6.89 -12.51
CA ALA A 661 -22.99 -5.83 -13.44
C ALA A 661 -23.96 -6.32 -14.54
N TYR A 662 -24.05 -7.64 -14.73
CA TYR A 662 -24.95 -8.32 -15.67
C TYR A 662 -26.10 -9.03 -14.95
N GLY A 663 -26.33 -8.74 -13.66
CA GLY A 663 -27.41 -9.35 -12.88
C GLY A 663 -27.16 -10.80 -12.46
N ILE A 664 -25.92 -11.28 -12.53
CA ILE A 664 -25.55 -12.66 -12.16
C ILE A 664 -24.82 -12.66 -10.82
N GLU A 665 -25.38 -13.32 -9.81
CA GLU A 665 -24.78 -13.46 -8.48
C GLU A 665 -23.93 -14.73 -8.35
N VAL A 666 -22.67 -14.59 -7.91
CA VAL A 666 -21.80 -15.74 -7.62
C VAL A 666 -21.75 -16.00 -6.11
N THR A 667 -22.32 -17.13 -5.67
CA THR A 667 -22.43 -17.49 -4.25
C THR A 667 -21.33 -18.46 -3.79
N GLY A 668 -20.99 -18.44 -2.49
CA GLY A 668 -19.96 -19.31 -1.93
C GLY A 668 -18.52 -18.93 -2.33
N ASP A 669 -17.56 -19.80 -2.02
CA ASP A 669 -16.14 -19.63 -2.31
C ASP A 669 -15.51 -20.92 -2.83
N PHE A 670 -14.29 -20.83 -3.35
CA PHE A 670 -13.51 -22.01 -3.70
C PHE A 670 -13.03 -22.75 -2.47
N THR A 671 -13.06 -24.08 -2.57
CA THR A 671 -12.41 -24.96 -1.58
C THR A 671 -10.92 -24.61 -1.56
N PRO A 672 -10.36 -24.28 -0.38
CA PRO A 672 -8.92 -24.16 -0.22
C PRO A 672 -8.25 -25.44 -0.68
N ARG A 673 -7.21 -25.32 -1.52
CA ARG A 673 -6.33 -26.44 -1.85
C ARG A 673 -5.02 -26.23 -1.12
N GLY A 674 -4.34 -27.30 -0.66
CA GLY A 674 -2.99 -27.22 -0.09
C GLY A 674 -1.94 -26.87 -1.16
N PRO A 675 -0.83 -26.16 -0.84
CA PRO A 675 0.21 -25.71 -1.79
C PRO A 675 0.61 -26.80 -2.79
N MET A 676 0.68 -26.45 -4.08
CA MET A 676 1.24 -27.27 -5.15
C MET A 676 2.61 -26.65 -5.37
N ALA A 677 3.55 -27.10 -4.56
CA ALA A 677 4.99 -26.85 -4.68
C ALA A 677 5.74 -27.78 -3.72
#